data_AF-A0A2G2LRS8-F1
#
_entry.id   AF-A0A2G2LRS8-F1
#
_cell.length_a   1.000
_cell.length_b   1.000
_cell.length_c   1.000
_cell.angle_alpha   90.00
_cell.angle_beta   90.00
_cell.angle_gamma   90.00
#
_symmetry.space_group_name_H-M   'P 1'
#
loop_
_entity.id
_entity.type
_entity.pdbx_description
1 polymer ?
#
loop_
_entity_poly.entity_id
_entity_poly.type
_entity_poly.pdbx_seq_one_letter_code
_entity_poly.pdbx_strand_id
1 'polypeptide(L)'
;MPIRLDAGSQGVRGPQSRGSGGAIAPAGDLGIEAFGQRLIEIDNFRKSRQRQETDAADALKVAQDLSDFRLNQGTALQEGLDGYNGADPGFADAAYTNFQNEAETLVKGAPERQRQALQARLIAFGEGFSAQARDGERARRREFSLTNIGVAIEGQSKSLLVNPSNLRDALGDLDLVAAGAPPDLQAKVKKEARQKYGSAYVDGMLDNAPTSLRAELASGSLDDVLSAAQKAKALGAVDNELARRALQTEAQNKAAAREAKAAQDKRDVMDLITLSSLADDELASIAANGLGVDGFNLARYMELQNPQGAARFTAKRKAALKAFESSADFGQLSGGEIAGRLADLRPEPGTPGFAAKADTFEAARKRAEQHLTARNKDPVGYVQNDPQVRAAQSALAQIGEDEGDVAGAQQDLIRTELAAQRSLGIPLAKQKVLRAGQAKDIVTQIAALDNDGRGIAIRDAINSTQVYGEFQSKVIKELIDAGLPEDAQGLVMLEGNNVAQTELARAIDDRDVINKLIDKATDKDVDEAVIDAIAPLTETFAYDDTGLELSVLARNVVNTLARQKVVRDGLSAKNAAKAAALAFNNQYSFADGYRIPAGIANETITVRDPGAVRGSGTLIPQEANQEIPLGNVIAVGARASLEALANPDRKAERLLLAAFLGIDPRLSAKKRTAFTQDGIEADGVWKTSEDESGLMLIVTPDGVPVPVRGANGAAIKLSWVQLEEIGRTVFDAPAAILRKKNVKKLLGEAQ
;
A
#
# COMPACT_ATOMS: atom_id res chain seq x y z
N MET A 1 84.31 32.33 33.16
CA MET A 1 85.52 33.18 33.10
C MET A 1 86.43 32.80 34.25
N PRO A 2 87.69 32.41 34.02
CA PRO A 2 88.64 32.11 35.08
C PRO A 2 89.46 33.37 35.44
N ILE A 3 89.67 33.65 36.72
CA ILE A 3 90.67 34.62 37.18
C ILE A 3 91.75 33.86 37.96
N ARG A 4 92.98 34.09 37.50
CA ARG A 4 94.27 33.54 37.93
C ARG A 4 94.59 33.83 39.40
N LEU A 5 95.28 32.88 40.04
CA LEU A 5 96.08 33.09 41.24
C LEU A 5 97.52 33.43 40.81
N ASP A 6 97.95 34.66 41.11
CA ASP A 6 99.37 35.06 41.09
C ASP A 6 99.93 34.92 42.52
N ALA A 7 100.95 34.07 42.68
CA ALA A 7 101.77 34.00 43.90
C ALA A 7 103.14 34.62 43.60
N GLY A 8 103.27 35.92 43.92
CA GLY A 8 104.54 36.65 43.91
C GLY A 8 105.19 36.65 45.29
N SER A 9 106.41 36.14 45.36
CA SER A 9 107.33 36.18 46.50
C SER A 9 107.83 37.59 46.81
N GLN A 10 107.90 37.99 48.09
CA GLN A 10 108.96 38.75 48.82
C GLN A 10 108.51 38.75 50.30
N GLY A 11 109.24 38.47 51.38
CA GLY A 11 110.67 38.40 51.65
C GLY A 11 111.08 39.49 52.65
N VAL A 12 110.84 39.36 53.97
CA VAL A 12 111.53 40.21 55.00
C VAL A 12 111.76 39.49 56.34
N ARG A 13 113.00 39.69 56.81
CA ARG A 13 113.80 39.32 58.00
C ARG A 13 113.13 39.30 59.39
N GLY A 14 113.67 38.45 60.28
CA GLY A 14 113.27 38.28 61.69
C GLY A 14 114.03 39.12 62.72
N PRO A 15 114.00 38.76 64.01
CA PRO A 15 114.89 39.33 65.03
C PRO A 15 115.89 38.32 65.60
N GLN A 16 117.11 38.83 65.81
CA GLN A 16 118.19 38.27 66.62
C GLN A 16 117.79 38.22 68.11
N SER A 17 118.35 37.26 68.85
CA SER A 17 118.59 37.40 70.29
C SER A 17 119.93 36.74 70.63
N ARG A 18 120.86 37.59 71.09
CA ARG A 18 122.20 37.27 71.59
C ARG A 18 122.10 36.82 73.05
N GLY A 19 123.12 36.07 73.47
CA GLY A 19 123.14 35.34 74.74
C GLY A 19 123.30 36.15 76.01
N SER A 20 123.13 35.45 77.13
CA SER A 20 123.85 35.69 78.37
C SER A 20 124.35 34.34 78.90
N GLY A 21 125.67 34.24 79.06
CA GLY A 21 126.30 33.18 79.85
C GLY A 21 126.17 33.52 81.33
N GLY A 22 125.93 32.51 82.16
CA GLY A 22 125.94 32.61 83.62
C GLY A 22 126.38 31.28 84.19
N ALA A 23 127.43 31.33 85.01
CA ALA A 23 128.27 30.22 85.44
C ALA A 23 127.60 29.19 86.36
N ILE A 24 128.23 28.01 86.36
CA ILE A 24 128.10 26.89 87.29
C ILE A 24 128.35 27.37 88.73
N ALA A 25 127.39 27.13 89.64
CA ALA A 25 127.64 27.01 91.07
C ALA A 25 127.54 25.51 91.45
N PRO A 26 128.48 24.96 92.23
CA PRO A 26 128.53 23.53 92.51
C PRO A 26 127.53 23.10 93.59
N ALA A 27 127.19 21.83 93.51
CA ALA A 27 126.31 21.07 94.38
C ALA A 27 126.52 21.34 95.87
N GLY A 28 125.43 21.68 96.55
CA GLY A 28 125.29 21.66 98.00
C GLY A 28 123.91 21.14 98.35
N ASP A 29 123.87 19.91 98.88
CA ASP A 29 122.91 19.42 99.86
C ASP A 29 121.48 19.97 99.77
N LEU A 30 120.73 19.52 98.75
CA LEU A 30 119.28 19.72 98.72
C LEU A 30 118.60 18.45 99.21
N GLY A 31 118.39 18.48 100.53
CA GLY A 31 117.57 17.56 101.27
C GLY A 31 116.13 17.49 100.78
N ILE A 32 115.45 16.51 101.34
CA ILE A 32 114.12 15.99 101.03
C ILE A 32 113.03 17.09 100.88
N GLU A 33 113.21 18.28 101.44
CA GLU A 33 112.29 19.42 101.38
C GLU A 33 112.21 20.11 100.00
N ALA A 34 113.33 20.26 99.30
CA ALA A 34 113.37 20.87 97.96
C ALA A 34 112.72 19.98 96.89
N PHE A 35 112.73 18.67 97.12
CA PHE A 35 112.01 17.71 96.28
C PHE A 35 110.49 17.80 96.49
N GLY A 36 110.04 18.05 97.74
CA GLY A 36 108.62 18.24 98.07
C GLY A 36 107.99 19.50 97.47
N GLN A 37 108.67 20.65 97.53
CA GLN A 37 108.17 21.90 96.91
C GLN A 37 108.08 21.79 95.39
N ARG A 38 109.06 21.16 94.75
CA ARG A 38 109.07 20.96 93.30
C ARG A 38 107.94 20.03 92.84
N LEU A 39 107.52 19.07 93.67
CA LEU A 39 106.33 18.25 93.39
C LEU A 39 105.01 19.05 93.47
N ILE A 40 104.89 20.01 94.40
CA ILE A 40 103.72 20.91 94.51
C ILE A 40 103.65 21.87 93.32
N GLU A 41 104.77 22.44 92.89
CA GLU A 41 104.82 23.28 91.69
C GLU A 41 104.47 22.50 90.42
N ILE A 42 104.97 21.26 90.29
CA ILE A 42 104.61 20.38 89.17
C ILE A 42 103.11 20.02 89.21
N ASP A 43 102.53 19.77 90.39
CA ASP A 43 101.10 19.49 90.53
C ASP A 43 100.24 20.73 90.21
N ASN A 44 100.63 21.91 90.69
CA ASN A 44 99.94 23.17 90.38
C ASN A 44 100.05 23.53 88.91
N PHE A 45 101.22 23.33 88.29
CA PHE A 45 101.41 23.53 86.86
C PHE A 45 100.60 22.52 86.04
N ARG A 46 100.52 21.24 86.47
CA ARG A 46 99.66 20.23 85.84
C ARG A 46 98.19 20.63 85.97
N LYS A 47 97.74 21.11 87.14
CA LYS A 47 96.38 21.60 87.36
C LYS A 47 96.07 22.86 86.55
N SER A 48 97.01 23.81 86.43
CA SER A 48 96.81 25.02 85.62
C SER A 48 96.79 24.70 84.13
N ARG A 49 97.65 23.80 83.67
CA ARG A 49 97.66 23.31 82.29
C ARG A 49 96.40 22.52 81.99
N GLN A 50 95.96 21.64 82.88
CA GLN A 50 94.70 20.92 82.74
C GLN A 50 93.50 21.87 82.70
N ARG A 51 93.49 22.95 83.51
CA ARG A 51 92.48 24.01 83.43
C ARG A 51 92.52 24.75 82.10
N GLN A 52 93.71 25.11 81.61
CA GLN A 52 93.86 25.75 80.29
C GLN A 52 93.43 24.84 79.14
N GLU A 53 93.79 23.56 79.19
CA GLU A 53 93.37 22.54 78.22
C GLU A 53 91.84 22.33 78.28
N THR A 54 91.24 22.36 79.47
CA THR A 54 89.78 22.29 79.64
C THR A 54 89.09 23.56 79.13
N ASP A 55 89.58 24.74 79.52
CA ASP A 55 89.02 26.03 79.07
C ASP A 55 89.15 26.20 77.54
N ALA A 56 90.25 25.71 76.95
CA ALA A 56 90.45 25.70 75.50
C ALA A 56 89.55 24.69 74.79
N ALA A 57 89.36 23.49 75.35
CA ALA A 57 88.41 22.50 74.83
C ALA A 57 86.97 23.02 74.90
N ASP A 58 86.60 23.65 76.01
CA ASP A 58 85.30 24.28 76.22
C ASP A 58 85.07 25.45 75.23
N ALA A 59 86.08 26.31 75.03
CA ALA A 59 86.01 27.40 74.06
C ALA A 59 85.90 26.89 72.62
N LEU A 60 86.63 25.82 72.27
CA LEU A 60 86.54 25.19 70.95
C LEU A 60 85.16 24.60 70.71
N LYS A 61 84.61 23.88 71.71
CA LYS A 61 83.26 23.34 71.66
C LYS A 61 82.21 24.44 71.49
N VAL A 62 82.28 25.51 72.29
CA VAL A 62 81.36 26.67 72.15
C VAL A 62 81.49 27.34 70.78
N ALA A 63 82.68 27.41 70.20
CA ALA A 63 82.87 27.94 68.86
C ALA A 63 82.26 27.04 67.77
N GLN A 64 82.38 25.71 67.92
CA GLN A 64 81.72 24.73 67.04
C GLN A 64 80.20 24.83 67.17
N ASP A 65 79.67 24.79 68.40
CA ASP A 65 78.24 24.89 68.68
C ASP A 65 77.65 26.22 68.16
N LEU A 66 78.35 27.34 68.28
CA LEU A 66 77.95 28.63 67.70
C LEU A 66 77.97 28.62 66.16
N SER A 67 78.96 27.96 65.55
CA SER A 67 79.03 27.81 64.10
C SER A 67 77.87 27.00 63.57
N ASP A 68 77.59 25.85 64.17
CA ASP A 68 76.49 24.96 63.81
C ASP A 68 75.14 25.67 64.02
N PHE A 69 75.00 26.39 65.13
CA PHE A 69 73.82 27.22 65.39
C PHE A 69 73.58 28.26 64.28
N ARG A 70 74.62 28.99 63.85
CA ARG A 70 74.49 29.98 62.76
C ARG A 70 74.07 29.34 61.45
N LEU A 71 74.65 28.19 61.11
CA LEU A 71 74.30 27.45 59.89
C LEU A 71 72.85 26.96 59.94
N ASN A 72 72.44 26.39 61.06
CA ASN A 72 71.08 25.89 61.26
C ASN A 72 70.05 27.01 61.19
N GLN A 73 70.31 28.14 61.84
CA GLN A 73 69.42 29.30 61.80
C GLN A 73 69.35 29.92 60.40
N GLY A 74 70.48 30.07 59.71
CA GLY A 74 70.48 30.54 58.32
C GLY A 74 69.68 29.62 57.38
N THR A 75 69.82 28.30 57.56
CA THR A 75 69.07 27.28 56.80
C THR A 75 67.58 27.34 57.12
N ALA A 76 67.21 27.36 58.41
CA ALA A 76 65.82 27.44 58.85
C ALA A 76 65.13 28.72 58.39
N LEU A 77 65.85 29.85 58.37
CA LEU A 77 65.33 31.11 57.81
C LEU A 77 65.07 30.99 56.31
N GLN A 78 66.01 30.41 55.56
CA GLN A 78 65.86 30.22 54.12
C GLN A 78 64.70 29.26 53.80
N GLU A 79 64.62 28.11 54.47
CA GLU A 79 63.51 27.16 54.32
C GLU A 79 62.17 27.80 54.69
N GLY A 80 62.14 28.58 55.78
CA GLY A 80 60.96 29.35 56.18
C GLY A 80 60.55 30.38 55.12
N LEU A 81 61.51 31.10 54.55
CA LEU A 81 61.27 32.05 53.45
C LEU A 81 60.82 31.38 52.16
N ASP A 82 61.27 30.16 51.90
CA ASP A 82 60.86 29.37 50.74
C ASP A 82 59.45 28.78 50.91
N GLY A 83 59.05 28.45 52.14
CA GLY A 83 57.67 28.05 52.47
C GLY A 83 56.71 29.23 52.65
N TYR A 84 57.20 30.44 52.86
CA TYR A 84 56.39 31.63 53.11
C TYR A 84 55.88 32.27 51.81
N ASN A 85 54.56 32.23 51.62
CA ASN A 85 53.91 32.72 50.40
C ASN A 85 53.74 34.25 50.34
N GLY A 86 54.14 35.01 51.37
CA GLY A 86 53.98 36.47 51.39
C GLY A 86 52.58 36.99 51.73
N ALA A 87 51.63 36.14 52.11
CA ALA A 87 50.26 36.57 52.43
C ALA A 87 50.16 37.20 53.82
N ASP A 88 50.70 36.54 54.85
CA ASP A 88 50.50 36.91 56.25
C ASP A 88 51.67 37.73 56.80
N PRO A 89 51.47 38.91 57.41
CA PRO A 89 52.55 39.65 58.04
C PRO A 89 53.11 38.92 59.28
N GLY A 90 54.37 39.19 59.64
CA GLY A 90 54.95 38.76 60.92
C GLY A 90 55.83 37.51 60.85
N PHE A 91 56.15 37.02 59.65
CA PHE A 91 57.13 35.95 59.46
C PHE A 91 58.47 36.30 60.12
N ALA A 92 58.98 37.52 59.91
CA ALA A 92 60.28 37.92 60.42
C ALA A 92 60.31 37.99 61.95
N ASP A 93 59.21 38.42 62.58
CA ASP A 93 59.09 38.49 64.04
C ASP A 93 59.00 37.09 64.65
N ALA A 94 58.28 36.17 64.01
CA ALA A 94 58.23 34.76 64.41
C ALA A 94 59.60 34.06 64.27
N ALA A 95 60.28 34.26 63.13
CA ALA A 95 61.62 33.74 62.89
C ALA A 95 62.63 34.27 63.92
N TYR A 96 62.58 35.57 64.23
CA TYR A 96 63.46 36.16 65.24
C TYR A 96 63.15 35.68 66.66
N THR A 97 61.88 35.42 66.98
CA THR A 97 61.48 34.83 68.28
C THR A 97 62.03 33.41 68.43
N ASN A 98 61.92 32.58 67.38
CA ASN A 98 62.50 31.23 67.38
C ASN A 98 64.02 31.27 67.55
N PHE A 99 64.69 32.18 66.83
CA PHE A 99 66.11 32.44 66.98
C PHE A 99 66.48 32.77 68.44
N GLN A 100 65.73 33.65 69.10
CA GLN A 100 65.98 34.04 70.49
C GLN A 100 65.83 32.85 71.45
N ASN A 101 64.79 32.02 71.28
CA ASN A 101 64.54 30.84 72.11
C ASN A 101 65.68 29.81 72.00
N GLU A 102 66.15 29.56 70.78
CA GLU A 102 67.26 28.62 70.56
C GLU A 102 68.60 29.19 71.03
N ALA A 103 68.85 30.50 70.80
CA ALA A 103 70.02 31.19 71.30
C ALA A 103 70.10 31.13 72.84
N GLU A 104 68.98 31.31 73.54
CA GLU A 104 68.93 31.18 75.00
C GLU A 104 69.27 29.76 75.46
N THR A 105 68.76 28.75 74.74
CA THR A 105 69.06 27.33 75.01
C THR A 105 70.55 27.04 74.86
N LEU A 106 71.18 27.57 73.81
CA LEU A 106 72.61 27.44 73.56
C LEU A 106 73.45 28.09 74.67
N VAL A 107 73.07 29.29 75.13
CA VAL A 107 73.76 29.98 76.23
C VAL A 107 73.65 29.21 77.55
N LYS A 108 72.48 28.63 77.86
CA LYS A 108 72.28 27.81 79.09
C LYS A 108 73.17 26.56 79.10
N GLY A 109 73.34 25.92 77.94
CA GLY A 109 74.17 24.74 77.75
C GLY A 109 75.69 25.00 77.80
N ALA A 110 76.12 26.24 77.62
CA ALA A 110 77.54 26.60 77.60
C ALA A 110 78.15 26.64 79.02
N PRO A 111 79.46 26.31 79.17
CA PRO A 111 80.21 26.48 80.41
C PRO A 111 80.10 27.91 80.95
N GLU A 112 79.91 28.08 82.25
CA GLU A 112 79.58 29.36 82.89
C GLU A 112 80.54 30.49 82.50
N ARG A 113 81.85 30.19 82.44
CA ARG A 113 82.91 31.13 82.05
C ARG A 113 82.79 31.65 80.62
N GLN A 114 82.16 30.91 79.72
CA GLN A 114 82.02 31.26 78.30
C GLN A 114 80.68 31.94 77.98
N ARG A 115 79.68 31.90 78.89
CA ARG A 115 78.32 32.36 78.63
C ARG A 115 78.23 33.82 78.19
N GLN A 116 78.94 34.73 78.85
CA GLN A 116 78.88 36.15 78.53
C GLN A 116 79.45 36.47 77.15
N ALA A 117 80.58 35.85 76.78
CA ALA A 117 81.19 36.00 75.47
C ALA A 117 80.32 35.41 74.34
N LEU A 118 79.70 34.25 74.59
CA LEU A 118 78.75 33.63 73.68
C LEU A 118 77.49 34.49 73.49
N GLN A 119 76.90 35.01 74.58
CA GLN A 119 75.72 35.86 74.54
C GLN A 119 75.95 37.12 73.70
N ALA A 120 77.09 37.80 73.86
CA ALA A 120 77.43 38.98 73.05
C ALA A 120 77.53 38.64 71.55
N ARG A 121 78.11 37.48 71.19
CA ARG A 121 78.22 37.02 69.80
C ARG A 121 76.87 36.64 69.18
N LEU A 122 75.95 36.12 69.99
CA LEU A 122 74.59 35.76 69.56
C LEU A 122 73.73 37.01 69.34
N ILE A 123 73.85 38.03 70.19
CA ILE A 123 73.15 39.32 70.00
C ILE A 123 73.56 39.97 68.67
N ALA A 124 74.87 40.08 68.40
CA ALA A 124 75.37 40.67 67.16
C ALA A 124 74.92 39.87 65.91
N PHE A 125 74.84 38.54 66.01
CA PHE A 125 74.32 37.71 64.93
C PHE A 125 72.80 37.87 64.76
N GLY A 126 72.05 37.99 65.86
CA GLY A 126 70.60 38.16 65.88
C GLY A 126 70.13 39.43 65.16
N GLU A 127 70.88 40.54 65.25
CA GLU A 127 70.55 41.77 64.53
C GLU A 127 70.61 41.57 63.00
N GLY A 128 71.69 40.93 62.52
CA GLY A 128 71.82 40.58 61.10
C GLY A 128 70.76 39.58 60.63
N PHE A 129 70.46 38.58 61.46
CA PHE A 129 69.41 37.60 61.20
C PHE A 129 68.02 38.26 61.09
N SER A 130 67.67 39.15 62.03
CA SER A 130 66.40 39.89 62.01
C SER A 130 66.25 40.78 60.78
N ALA A 131 67.33 41.48 60.40
CA ALA A 131 67.34 42.29 59.18
C ALA A 131 67.13 41.43 57.93
N GLN A 132 67.85 40.31 57.81
CA GLN A 132 67.69 39.36 56.70
C GLN A 132 66.27 38.78 56.65
N ALA A 133 65.68 38.42 57.79
CA ALA A 133 64.33 37.90 57.87
C ALA A 133 63.28 38.94 57.42
N ARG A 134 63.43 40.20 57.84
CA ARG A 134 62.57 41.31 57.41
C ARG A 134 62.73 41.64 55.92
N ASP A 135 63.94 41.56 55.38
CA ASP A 135 64.18 41.76 53.94
C ASP A 135 63.56 40.64 53.12
N GLY A 136 63.72 39.39 53.56
CA GLY A 136 63.07 38.23 52.97
C GLY A 136 61.54 38.33 53.00
N GLU A 137 60.95 38.67 54.15
CA GLU A 137 59.51 38.88 54.28
C GLU A 137 59.04 39.98 53.32
N ARG A 138 59.71 41.14 53.28
CA ARG A 138 59.36 42.24 52.36
C ARG A 138 59.45 41.82 50.90
N ALA A 139 60.46 41.05 50.51
CA ALA A 139 60.59 40.55 49.14
C ALA A 139 59.45 39.58 48.76
N ARG A 140 59.14 38.59 49.61
CA ARG A 140 58.05 37.64 49.40
C ARG A 140 56.68 38.31 49.36
N ARG A 141 56.42 39.27 50.24
CA ARG A 141 55.16 40.04 50.23
C ARG A 141 54.99 40.89 48.96
N ARG A 142 56.08 41.46 48.44
CA ARG A 142 56.05 42.16 47.14
C ARG A 142 55.72 41.21 46.00
N GLU A 143 56.36 40.04 45.97
CA GLU A 143 56.11 38.99 44.97
C GLU A 143 54.66 38.49 45.01
N PHE A 144 54.13 38.23 46.21
CA PHE A 144 52.74 37.83 46.42
C PHE A 144 51.74 38.87 45.90
N SER A 145 51.94 40.14 46.25
CA SER A 145 51.06 41.21 45.78
C SER A 145 51.07 41.33 44.25
N LEU A 146 52.25 41.31 43.63
CA LEU A 146 52.36 41.35 42.16
C LEU A 146 51.71 40.14 41.49
N THR A 147 51.80 38.96 42.11
CA THR A 147 51.14 37.74 41.62
C THR A 147 49.61 37.89 41.66
N ASN A 148 49.04 38.34 42.77
CA ASN A 148 47.59 38.55 42.91
C ASN A 148 47.06 39.61 41.94
N ILE A 149 47.81 40.69 41.75
CA ILE A 149 47.51 41.72 40.75
C ILE A 149 47.53 41.13 39.34
N GLY A 150 48.53 40.29 39.04
CA GLY A 150 48.60 39.57 37.77
C GLY A 150 47.36 38.70 37.53
N VAL A 151 46.87 38.00 38.56
CA VAL A 151 45.62 37.22 38.51
C VAL A 151 44.41 38.11 38.30
N ALA A 152 44.31 39.26 38.97
CA ALA A 152 43.20 40.20 38.78
C ALA A 152 43.17 40.76 37.36
N ILE A 153 44.33 41.16 36.82
CA ILE A 153 44.46 41.63 35.43
C ILE A 153 44.07 40.51 34.45
N GLU A 154 44.52 39.27 34.67
CA GLU A 154 44.13 38.13 33.84
C GLU A 154 42.63 37.87 33.89
N GLY A 155 42.02 37.91 35.07
CA GLY A 155 40.58 37.73 35.25
C GLY A 155 39.76 38.78 34.49
N GLN A 156 40.13 40.06 34.63
CA GLN A 156 39.46 41.14 33.92
C GLN A 156 39.70 41.08 32.41
N SER A 157 40.91 40.72 31.98
CA SER A 157 41.24 40.49 30.58
C SER A 157 40.38 39.37 29.97
N LYS A 158 40.17 38.26 30.68
CA LYS A 158 39.25 37.18 30.25
C LYS A 158 37.81 37.65 30.17
N SER A 159 37.37 38.49 31.11
CA SER A 159 36.03 39.10 31.06
C SER A 159 35.84 39.93 29.79
N LEU A 160 36.86 40.67 29.35
CA LEU A 160 36.80 41.49 28.13
C LEU A 160 36.79 40.67 26.83
N LEU A 161 37.34 39.45 26.82
CA LEU A 161 37.19 38.54 25.67
C LEU A 161 35.73 38.16 25.45
N VAL A 162 34.97 37.99 26.54
CA VAL A 162 33.55 37.60 26.49
C VAL A 162 32.63 38.82 26.33
N ASN A 163 32.91 39.90 27.06
CA ASN A 163 32.11 41.11 27.12
C ASN A 163 32.97 42.35 26.85
N PRO A 164 33.29 42.65 25.59
CA PRO A 164 34.21 43.74 25.26
C PRO A 164 33.69 45.12 25.68
N SER A 165 32.37 45.31 25.77
CA SER A 165 31.74 46.58 26.20
C SER A 165 32.26 47.11 27.55
N ASN A 166 32.83 46.25 28.40
CA ASN A 166 33.31 46.59 29.73
C ASN A 166 34.71 47.21 29.74
N LEU A 167 35.34 47.46 28.57
CA LEU A 167 36.69 48.02 28.49
C LEU A 167 36.81 49.33 29.28
N ARG A 168 35.81 50.22 29.17
CA ARG A 168 35.84 51.51 29.87
C ARG A 168 35.85 51.35 31.39
N ASP A 169 35.05 50.44 31.91
CA ASP A 169 34.99 50.14 33.35
C ASP A 169 36.31 49.51 33.81
N ALA A 170 36.84 48.54 33.04
CA ALA A 170 38.13 47.92 33.32
C ALA A 170 39.29 48.93 33.35
N LEU A 171 39.26 49.95 32.48
CA LEU A 171 40.23 51.04 32.47
C LEU A 171 40.06 51.99 33.66
N GLY A 172 38.82 52.23 34.09
CA GLY A 172 38.50 53.01 35.30
C GLY A 172 39.04 52.37 36.58
N ASP A 173 39.06 51.04 36.64
CA ASP A 173 39.52 50.28 37.80
C ASP A 173 41.05 50.10 37.88
N LEU A 174 41.82 50.63 36.92
CA LEU A 174 43.29 50.47 36.90
C LEU A 174 43.97 51.04 38.15
N ASP A 175 43.43 52.11 38.72
CA ASP A 175 43.96 52.70 39.96
C ASP A 175 43.74 51.77 41.16
N LEU A 176 42.59 51.10 41.22
CA LEU A 176 42.28 50.12 42.26
C LEU A 176 43.17 48.88 42.14
N VAL A 177 43.37 48.37 40.92
CA VAL A 177 44.26 47.22 40.65
C VAL A 177 45.70 47.55 41.00
N ALA A 178 46.17 48.75 40.65
CA ALA A 178 47.54 49.17 40.92
C ALA A 178 47.78 49.54 42.39
N ALA A 179 46.75 49.92 43.15
CA ALA A 179 46.88 50.25 44.58
C ALA A 179 47.42 49.08 45.41
N GLY A 180 47.25 47.83 44.96
CA GLY A 180 47.86 46.66 45.58
C GLY A 180 49.39 46.60 45.43
N ALA A 181 49.94 47.21 44.37
CA ALA A 181 51.37 47.12 44.06
C ALA A 181 52.21 48.11 44.88
N PRO A 182 53.51 47.81 45.12
CA PRO A 182 54.45 48.77 45.67
C PRO A 182 54.43 50.10 44.89
N PRO A 183 54.50 51.27 45.55
CA PRO A 183 54.37 52.59 44.91
C PRO A 183 55.28 52.79 43.68
N ASP A 184 56.51 52.27 43.74
CA ASP A 184 57.50 52.31 42.67
C ASP A 184 57.13 51.47 41.44
N LEU A 185 56.22 50.50 41.58
CA LEU A 185 55.77 49.60 40.52
C LEU A 185 54.37 49.91 39.99
N GLN A 186 53.58 50.76 40.65
CA GLN A 186 52.19 51.04 40.27
C GLN A 186 52.06 51.53 38.82
N ALA A 187 52.95 52.43 38.39
CA ALA A 187 52.94 52.95 37.01
C ALA A 187 53.21 51.86 35.97
N LYS A 188 54.11 50.91 36.28
CA LYS A 188 54.41 49.76 35.42
C LYS A 188 53.21 48.81 35.34
N VAL A 189 52.61 48.49 36.47
CA VAL A 189 51.40 47.64 36.57
C VAL A 189 50.24 48.24 35.76
N LYS A 190 49.95 49.53 35.92
CA LYS A 190 48.88 50.21 35.15
C LYS A 190 49.12 50.12 33.65
N LYS A 191 50.36 50.32 33.21
CA LYS A 191 50.74 50.25 31.79
C LYS A 191 50.55 48.83 31.23
N GLU A 192 51.01 47.81 31.95
CA GLU A 192 50.87 46.40 31.54
C GLU A 192 49.39 45.97 31.52
N ALA A 193 48.62 46.32 32.56
CA ALA A 193 47.19 46.05 32.64
C ALA A 193 46.42 46.70 31.48
N ARG A 194 46.69 47.98 31.20
CA ARG A 194 46.06 48.72 30.10
C ARG A 194 46.31 48.06 28.74
N GLN A 195 47.55 47.68 28.45
CA GLN A 195 47.90 46.98 27.20
C GLN A 195 47.22 45.63 27.07
N LYS A 196 47.11 44.90 28.19
CA LYS A 196 46.47 43.59 28.24
C LYS A 196 44.96 43.68 28.05
N TYR A 197 44.30 44.66 28.70
CA TYR A 197 42.88 44.95 28.50
C TYR A 197 42.57 45.37 27.06
N GLY A 198 43.39 46.27 26.48
CA GLY A 198 43.23 46.67 25.08
C GLY A 198 43.37 45.50 24.11
N SER A 199 44.32 44.60 24.34
CA SER A 199 44.50 43.41 23.49
C SER A 199 43.31 42.44 23.61
N ALA A 200 42.85 42.16 24.83
CA ALA A 200 41.70 41.29 25.06
C ALA A 200 40.38 41.87 24.52
N TYR A 201 40.20 43.19 24.59
CA TYR A 201 39.08 43.87 23.96
C TYR A 201 39.06 43.65 22.45
N VAL A 202 40.21 43.84 21.78
CA VAL A 202 40.35 43.62 20.34
C VAL A 202 40.00 42.18 19.98
N ASP A 203 40.55 41.20 20.69
CA ASP A 203 40.29 39.79 20.41
C ASP A 203 38.80 39.45 20.62
N GLY A 204 38.18 39.93 21.70
CA GLY A 204 36.74 39.73 21.94
C GLY A 204 35.85 40.44 20.91
N MET A 205 36.21 41.65 20.48
CA MET A 205 35.46 42.36 19.43
C MET A 205 35.66 41.76 18.04
N LEU A 206 36.82 41.17 17.75
CA LEU A 206 37.09 40.49 16.48
C LEU A 206 36.13 39.31 16.28
N ASP A 207 35.92 38.54 17.34
CA ASP A 207 35.01 37.38 17.32
C ASP A 207 33.54 37.79 17.33
N ASN A 208 33.17 38.86 18.04
CA ASN A 208 31.76 39.22 18.22
C ASN A 208 31.25 40.25 17.20
N ALA A 209 32.02 41.31 16.95
CA ALA A 209 31.60 42.48 16.19
C ALA A 209 32.74 43.09 15.35
N PRO A 210 33.34 42.35 14.39
CA PRO A 210 34.52 42.79 13.64
C PRO A 210 34.29 44.09 12.85
N THR A 211 33.07 44.35 12.37
CA THR A 211 32.71 45.60 11.69
C THR A 211 32.81 46.81 12.63
N SER A 212 32.27 46.68 13.85
CA SER A 212 32.36 47.72 14.87
C SER A 212 33.80 47.94 15.31
N LEU A 213 34.55 46.85 15.49
CA LEU A 213 35.98 46.90 15.80
C LEU A 213 36.78 47.67 14.74
N ARG A 214 36.49 47.43 13.45
CA ARG A 214 37.12 48.17 12.34
C ARG A 214 36.92 49.67 12.48
N ALA A 215 35.69 50.09 12.79
CA ALA A 215 35.33 51.50 12.92
C ALA A 215 36.03 52.15 14.13
N GLU A 216 36.12 51.44 15.26
CA GLU A 216 36.82 51.93 16.45
C GLU A 216 38.34 52.00 16.27
N LEU A 217 38.95 50.98 15.64
CA LEU A 217 40.36 51.05 15.27
C LEU A 217 40.60 52.23 14.32
N ALA A 218 39.71 52.48 13.35
CA ALA A 218 39.86 53.62 12.45
C ALA A 218 39.67 54.98 13.12
N SER A 219 38.81 55.08 14.14
CA SER A 219 38.51 56.36 14.83
C SER A 219 39.63 56.85 15.75
N GLY A 220 40.54 55.96 16.15
CA GLY A 220 41.61 56.27 17.11
C GLY A 220 41.19 56.16 18.57
N SER A 221 39.98 55.66 18.87
CA SER A 221 39.48 55.50 20.25
C SER A 221 40.27 54.52 21.11
N LEU A 222 41.18 53.74 20.51
CA LEU A 222 42.00 52.74 21.19
C LEU A 222 43.51 53.10 21.21
N ASP A 223 43.88 54.30 20.77
CA ASP A 223 45.29 54.72 20.66
C ASP A 223 45.96 54.90 22.03
N ASP A 224 45.17 55.03 23.10
CA ASP A 224 45.63 55.10 24.49
C ASP A 224 45.89 53.72 25.13
N VAL A 225 45.32 52.65 24.56
CA VAL A 225 45.42 51.27 25.07
C VAL A 225 46.20 50.32 24.15
N LEU A 226 46.31 50.62 22.86
CA LEU A 226 47.06 49.84 21.87
C LEU A 226 48.26 50.62 21.33
N SER A 227 49.37 49.93 21.12
CA SER A 227 50.45 50.47 20.29
C SER A 227 50.06 50.51 18.80
N ALA A 228 50.70 51.39 18.02
CA ALA A 228 50.49 51.46 16.57
C ALA A 228 50.69 50.11 15.86
N ALA A 229 51.65 49.30 16.31
CA ALA A 229 51.89 47.96 15.78
C ALA A 229 50.75 46.99 16.11
N GLN A 230 50.23 47.02 17.35
CA GLN A 230 49.08 46.20 17.74
C GLN A 230 47.82 46.60 16.97
N LYS A 231 47.59 47.90 16.79
CA LYS A 231 46.47 48.45 16.01
C LYS A 231 46.51 48.00 14.54
N ALA A 232 47.68 48.08 13.90
CA ALA A 232 47.85 47.61 12.52
C ALA A 232 47.59 46.10 12.39
N LYS A 233 48.09 45.30 13.35
CA LYS A 233 47.82 43.86 13.41
C LYS A 233 46.32 43.58 13.58
N ALA A 234 45.64 44.31 14.47
CA ALA A 234 44.21 44.17 14.71
C ALA A 234 43.38 44.47 13.46
N LEU A 235 43.71 45.54 12.72
CA LEU A 235 43.06 45.88 11.46
C LEU A 235 43.18 44.75 10.42
N GLY A 236 44.37 44.18 10.26
CA GLY A 236 44.58 43.04 9.35
C GLY A 236 43.79 41.79 9.78
N ALA A 237 43.69 41.53 11.08
CA ALA A 237 42.86 40.43 11.60
C ALA A 237 41.37 40.64 11.31
N VAL A 238 40.87 41.86 11.51
CA VAL A 238 39.49 42.25 11.20
C VAL A 238 39.17 42.08 9.72
N ASP A 239 40.04 42.52 8.82
CA ASP A 239 39.84 42.35 7.38
C ASP A 239 39.75 40.88 6.98
N ASN A 240 40.63 40.04 7.54
CA ASN A 240 40.60 38.59 7.30
C ASN A 240 39.32 37.94 7.82
N GLU A 241 38.86 38.31 9.02
CA GLU A 241 37.64 37.76 9.62
C GLU A 241 36.39 38.18 8.85
N LEU A 242 36.31 39.44 8.42
CA LEU A 242 35.22 39.92 7.55
C LEU A 242 35.18 39.18 6.21
N ALA A 243 36.35 38.97 5.58
CA ALA A 243 36.44 38.18 4.36
C ALA A 243 36.01 36.72 4.58
N ARG A 244 36.42 36.10 5.70
CA ARG A 244 36.03 34.75 6.08
C ARG A 244 34.51 34.63 6.24
N ARG A 245 33.87 35.58 6.94
CA ARG A 245 32.40 35.61 7.11
C ARG A 245 31.66 35.79 5.79
N ALA A 246 32.15 36.65 4.89
CA ALA A 246 31.56 36.85 3.58
C ALA A 246 31.56 35.55 2.76
N LEU A 247 32.70 34.84 2.73
CA LEU A 247 32.82 33.54 2.06
C LEU A 247 31.90 32.47 2.66
N GLN A 248 31.77 32.44 4.00
CA GLN A 248 30.87 31.51 4.69
C GLN A 248 29.41 31.75 4.31
N THR A 249 28.96 33.01 4.30
CA THR A 249 27.61 33.39 3.88
C THR A 249 27.35 33.03 2.42
N GLU A 250 28.31 33.29 1.51
CA GLU A 250 28.17 32.91 0.10
C GLU A 250 28.05 31.39 -0.07
N ALA A 251 28.86 30.61 0.66
CA ALA A 251 28.81 29.16 0.65
C ALA A 251 27.46 28.62 1.17
N GLN A 252 26.93 29.20 2.26
CA GLN A 252 25.62 28.85 2.81
C GLN A 252 24.49 29.16 1.81
N ASN A 253 24.52 30.34 1.18
CA ASN A 253 23.53 30.71 0.15
C ASN A 253 23.57 29.77 -1.06
N LYS A 254 24.77 29.40 -1.53
CA LYS A 254 24.95 28.42 -2.61
C LYS A 254 24.44 27.03 -2.22
N ALA A 255 24.67 26.59 -0.98
CA ALA A 255 24.16 25.32 -0.48
C ALA A 255 22.62 25.32 -0.40
N ALA A 256 22.02 26.37 0.16
CA ALA A 256 20.56 26.53 0.24
C ALA A 256 19.90 26.56 -1.14
N ALA A 257 20.51 27.25 -2.12
CA ALA A 257 20.00 27.27 -3.50
C ALA A 257 20.05 25.88 -4.17
N ARG A 258 21.11 25.10 -3.92
CA ARG A 258 21.21 23.71 -4.41
C ARG A 258 20.16 22.80 -3.77
N GLU A 259 19.94 22.93 -2.47
CA GLU A 259 18.93 22.16 -1.74
C GLU A 259 17.51 22.50 -2.21
N ALA A 260 17.19 23.78 -2.40
CA ALA A 260 15.90 24.23 -2.94
C ALA A 260 15.66 23.67 -4.35
N LYS A 261 16.67 23.70 -5.23
CA LYS A 261 16.58 23.11 -6.57
C LYS A 261 16.37 21.59 -6.52
N ALA A 262 17.15 20.88 -5.70
CA ALA A 262 17.00 19.42 -5.55
C ALA A 262 15.61 19.03 -4.98
N ALA A 263 15.05 19.83 -4.07
CA ALA A 263 13.71 19.63 -3.55
C ALA A 263 12.63 19.84 -4.63
N GLN A 264 12.80 20.83 -5.50
CA GLN A 264 11.92 21.05 -6.66
C GLN A 264 12.02 19.89 -7.66
N ASP A 265 13.23 19.50 -8.06
CA ASP A 265 13.45 18.37 -8.98
C ASP A 265 12.80 17.08 -8.44
N LYS A 266 12.88 16.83 -7.12
CA LYS A 266 12.23 15.69 -6.47
C LYS A 266 10.70 15.75 -6.56
N ARG A 267 10.09 16.92 -6.37
CA ARG A 267 8.63 17.11 -6.50
C ARG A 267 8.20 16.87 -7.94
N ASP A 268 8.92 17.43 -8.91
CA ASP A 268 8.65 17.26 -10.34
C ASP A 268 8.69 15.78 -10.77
N VAL A 269 9.62 14.98 -10.24
CA VAL A 269 9.67 13.54 -10.49
C VAL A 269 8.47 12.80 -9.87
N MET A 270 8.06 13.14 -8.64
CA MET A 270 6.90 12.51 -8.00
C MET A 270 5.58 12.87 -8.71
N ASP A 271 5.43 14.13 -9.13
CA ASP A 271 4.32 14.59 -9.96
C ASP A 271 4.28 13.81 -11.27
N LEU A 272 5.43 13.64 -11.94
CA LEU A 272 5.54 12.90 -13.19
C LEU A 272 5.12 11.44 -13.02
N ILE A 273 5.53 10.76 -11.94
CA ILE A 273 5.11 9.37 -11.67
C ILE A 273 3.59 9.29 -11.49
N THR A 274 3.02 10.16 -10.65
CA THR A 274 1.58 10.19 -10.37
C THR A 274 0.76 10.50 -11.61
N LEU A 275 1.20 11.49 -12.40
CA LEU A 275 0.54 11.85 -13.65
C LEU A 275 0.76 10.81 -14.73
N SER A 276 1.87 10.08 -14.74
CA SER A 276 2.10 9.00 -15.72
C SER A 276 1.14 7.82 -15.52
N SER A 277 0.82 7.44 -14.28
CA SER A 277 -0.22 6.44 -14.04
C SER A 277 -1.60 6.94 -14.49
N LEU A 278 -1.95 8.19 -14.17
CA LEU A 278 -3.21 8.79 -14.60
C LEU A 278 -3.27 9.02 -16.11
N ALA A 279 -2.14 9.16 -16.79
CA ALA A 279 -2.08 9.35 -18.24
C ALA A 279 -2.55 8.10 -19.00
N ASP A 280 -2.22 6.90 -18.53
CA ASP A 280 -2.73 5.67 -19.15
C ASP A 280 -4.24 5.49 -18.87
N ASP A 281 -4.71 5.84 -17.66
CA ASP A 281 -6.14 5.84 -17.31
C ASP A 281 -6.91 6.89 -18.13
N GLU A 282 -6.35 8.08 -18.34
CA GLU A 282 -6.88 9.15 -19.21
C GLU A 282 -7.09 8.63 -20.64
N LEU A 283 -6.08 7.96 -21.20
CA LEU A 283 -6.16 7.41 -22.56
C LEU A 283 -7.21 6.29 -22.65
N ALA A 284 -7.28 5.43 -21.64
CA ALA A 284 -8.27 4.36 -21.56
C ALA A 284 -9.70 4.93 -21.42
N SER A 285 -9.90 5.94 -20.56
CA SER A 285 -11.18 6.62 -20.39
C SER A 285 -11.62 7.29 -21.69
N ILE A 286 -10.74 8.08 -22.32
CA ILE A 286 -11.04 8.73 -23.60
C ILE A 286 -11.45 7.70 -24.66
N ALA A 287 -10.74 6.58 -24.78
CA ALA A 287 -11.11 5.53 -25.72
C ALA A 287 -12.46 4.87 -25.38
N ALA A 288 -12.81 4.79 -24.09
CA ALA A 288 -14.02 4.14 -23.58
C ALA A 288 -15.26 5.05 -23.57
N ASN A 289 -15.15 6.35 -23.36
CA ASN A 289 -16.31 7.23 -23.20
C ASN A 289 -16.13 8.63 -23.82
N GLY A 290 -14.97 8.92 -24.43
CA GLY A 290 -14.66 10.23 -25.00
C GLY A 290 -14.29 11.29 -23.96
N LEU A 291 -14.26 10.93 -22.68
CA LEU A 291 -14.00 11.83 -21.55
C LEU A 291 -12.67 11.47 -20.89
N GLY A 292 -11.97 12.48 -20.40
CA GLY A 292 -10.79 12.30 -19.57
C GLY A 292 -11.12 11.80 -18.16
N VAL A 293 -10.09 11.47 -17.39
CA VAL A 293 -10.18 11.12 -15.97
C VAL A 293 -10.14 12.39 -15.12
N ASP A 294 -11.05 12.48 -14.15
CA ASP A 294 -11.06 13.60 -13.20
C ASP A 294 -9.73 13.70 -12.43
N GLY A 295 -9.21 14.92 -12.33
CA GLY A 295 -7.94 15.20 -11.64
C GLY A 295 -6.68 15.05 -12.50
N PHE A 296 -6.77 14.58 -13.75
CA PHE A 296 -5.62 14.57 -14.66
C PHE A 296 -5.29 15.99 -15.18
N ASN A 297 -4.16 16.54 -14.75
CA ASN A 297 -3.68 17.85 -15.22
C ASN A 297 -2.81 17.70 -16.48
N LEU A 298 -3.45 17.79 -17.64
CA LEU A 298 -2.78 17.69 -18.95
C LEU A 298 -1.63 18.70 -19.10
N ALA A 299 -1.81 19.95 -18.69
CA ALA A 299 -0.79 20.99 -18.87
C ALA A 299 0.47 20.67 -18.05
N ARG A 300 0.30 20.28 -16.78
CA ARG A 300 1.40 19.90 -15.89
C ARG A 300 2.11 18.63 -16.37
N TYR A 301 1.37 17.63 -16.83
CA TYR A 301 1.97 16.41 -17.38
C TYR A 301 2.83 16.71 -18.61
N MET A 302 2.34 17.58 -19.49
CA MET A 302 3.07 17.98 -20.70
C MET A 302 4.31 18.84 -20.39
N GLU A 303 4.26 19.66 -19.34
CA GLU A 303 5.42 20.44 -18.84
C GLU A 303 6.53 19.54 -18.29
N LEU A 304 6.17 18.50 -17.54
CA LEU A 304 7.13 17.57 -16.92
C LEU A 304 7.72 16.56 -17.91
N GLN A 305 7.09 16.37 -19.06
CA GLN A 305 7.57 15.49 -20.12
C GLN A 305 8.62 16.20 -20.99
N ASN A 306 9.59 15.43 -21.48
CA ASN A 306 10.43 15.93 -22.56
C ASN A 306 9.60 16.12 -23.85
N PRO A 307 10.07 16.92 -24.83
CA PRO A 307 9.29 17.21 -26.04
C PRO A 307 8.83 15.96 -26.81
N GLN A 308 9.62 14.87 -26.79
CA GLN A 308 9.25 13.62 -27.45
C GLN A 308 8.15 12.88 -26.68
N GLY A 309 8.20 12.85 -25.36
CA GLY A 309 7.18 12.26 -24.49
C GLY A 309 5.83 12.98 -24.64
N ALA A 310 5.86 14.32 -24.62
CA ALA A 310 4.69 15.17 -24.84
C ALA A 310 4.04 14.92 -26.22
N ALA A 311 4.85 14.84 -27.28
CA ALA A 311 4.36 14.53 -28.63
C ALA A 311 3.76 13.13 -28.72
N ARG A 312 4.39 12.11 -28.11
CA ARG A 312 3.87 10.73 -28.06
C ARG A 312 2.54 10.65 -27.33
N PHE A 313 2.42 11.31 -26.17
CA PHE A 313 1.18 11.33 -25.42
C PHE A 313 0.04 12.00 -26.19
N THR A 314 0.32 13.15 -26.82
CA THR A 314 -0.65 13.85 -27.67
C THR A 314 -1.13 12.97 -28.83
N ALA A 315 -0.21 12.25 -29.48
CA ALA A 315 -0.55 11.31 -30.54
C ALA A 315 -1.45 10.15 -30.04
N LYS A 316 -1.12 9.56 -28.87
CA LYS A 316 -1.95 8.54 -28.23
C LYS A 316 -3.34 9.07 -27.86
N ARG A 317 -3.43 10.29 -27.30
CA ARG A 317 -4.70 10.93 -26.94
C ARG A 317 -5.59 11.15 -28.15
N LYS A 318 -5.01 11.61 -29.27
CA LYS A 318 -5.72 11.73 -30.56
C LYS A 318 -6.19 10.36 -31.09
N ALA A 319 -5.38 9.31 -30.95
CA ALA A 319 -5.75 7.96 -31.36
C ALA A 319 -6.89 7.39 -30.49
N ALA A 320 -6.87 7.63 -29.18
CA ALA A 320 -7.94 7.25 -28.26
C ALA A 320 -9.27 7.96 -28.61
N LEU A 321 -9.24 9.27 -28.87
CA LEU A 321 -10.42 10.03 -29.32
C LEU A 321 -10.98 9.46 -30.63
N LYS A 322 -10.10 9.20 -31.61
CA LYS A 322 -10.52 8.62 -32.89
C LYS A 322 -11.14 7.23 -32.71
N ALA A 323 -10.61 6.41 -31.81
CA ALA A 323 -11.18 5.10 -31.50
C ALA A 323 -12.57 5.22 -30.89
N PHE A 324 -12.78 6.15 -29.97
CA PHE A 324 -14.09 6.46 -29.42
C PHE A 324 -15.05 6.93 -30.52
N GLU A 325 -14.68 7.94 -31.31
CA GLU A 325 -15.50 8.46 -32.42
C GLU A 325 -15.91 7.36 -33.41
N SER A 326 -15.02 6.40 -33.68
CA SER A 326 -15.27 5.29 -34.61
C SER A 326 -16.16 4.18 -34.04
N SER A 327 -16.48 4.22 -32.74
CA SER A 327 -17.20 3.16 -32.05
C SER A 327 -18.28 3.65 -31.08
N ALA A 328 -18.51 4.96 -30.99
CA ALA A 328 -19.48 5.59 -30.10
C ALA A 328 -20.93 5.16 -30.41
N ASP A 329 -21.23 4.88 -31.68
CA ASP A 329 -22.54 4.43 -32.17
C ASP A 329 -22.75 2.91 -32.04
N PHE A 330 -21.73 2.13 -31.66
CA PHE A 330 -21.84 0.67 -31.52
C PHE A 330 -22.91 0.26 -30.50
N GLY A 331 -23.30 1.18 -29.60
CA GLY A 331 -24.46 1.03 -28.73
C GLY A 331 -25.75 0.68 -29.48
N GLN A 332 -25.94 1.27 -30.65
CA GLN A 332 -27.18 1.35 -31.42
C GLN A 332 -27.19 0.48 -32.69
N LEU A 333 -26.02 0.04 -33.14
CA LEU A 333 -25.87 -0.77 -34.36
C LEU A 333 -26.17 -2.25 -34.08
N SER A 334 -26.71 -2.98 -35.05
CA SER A 334 -26.84 -4.44 -35.00
C SER A 334 -25.48 -5.15 -35.04
N GLY A 335 -25.44 -6.44 -34.70
CA GLY A 335 -24.19 -7.22 -34.74
C GLY A 335 -23.56 -7.29 -36.14
N GLY A 336 -24.37 -7.34 -37.20
CA GLY A 336 -23.90 -7.30 -38.59
C GLY A 336 -23.31 -5.95 -38.98
N GLU A 337 -23.95 -4.84 -38.58
CA GLU A 337 -23.46 -3.49 -38.83
C GLU A 337 -22.14 -3.23 -38.08
N ILE A 338 -22.02 -3.67 -36.84
CA ILE A 338 -20.77 -3.61 -36.07
C ILE A 338 -19.65 -4.38 -36.81
N ALA A 339 -19.94 -5.59 -37.31
CA ALA A 339 -18.96 -6.38 -38.06
C ALA A 339 -18.51 -5.66 -39.35
N GLY A 340 -19.44 -5.02 -40.07
CA GLY A 340 -19.13 -4.19 -41.24
C GLY A 340 -18.22 -3.00 -40.88
N ARG A 341 -18.56 -2.25 -39.82
CA ARG A 341 -17.73 -1.13 -39.33
C ARG A 341 -16.33 -1.56 -38.92
N LEU A 342 -16.20 -2.71 -38.23
CA LEU A 342 -14.89 -3.25 -37.87
C LEU A 342 -14.09 -3.66 -39.11
N ALA A 343 -14.73 -4.21 -40.13
CA ALA A 343 -14.06 -4.54 -41.38
C ALA A 343 -13.51 -3.27 -42.07
N ASP A 344 -14.26 -2.17 -42.08
CA ASP A 344 -13.83 -0.88 -42.64
C ASP A 344 -12.68 -0.24 -41.85
N LEU A 345 -12.61 -0.48 -40.54
CA LEU A 345 -11.54 0.03 -39.67
C LEU A 345 -10.25 -0.79 -39.74
N ARG A 346 -10.29 -2.01 -40.29
CA ARG A 346 -9.15 -2.93 -40.30
C ARG A 346 -8.01 -2.35 -41.16
N PRO A 347 -6.82 -2.07 -40.59
CA PRO A 347 -5.75 -1.50 -41.37
C PRO A 347 -5.09 -2.53 -42.28
N GLU A 348 -4.71 -2.08 -43.48
CA GLU A 348 -3.90 -2.86 -44.41
C GLU A 348 -2.41 -2.77 -44.01
N PRO A 349 -1.72 -3.92 -43.82
CA PRO A 349 -0.28 -3.95 -43.56
C PRO A 349 0.52 -3.15 -44.59
N GLY A 350 1.48 -2.36 -44.13
CA GLY A 350 2.34 -1.53 -44.99
C GLY A 350 1.78 -0.14 -45.34
N THR A 351 0.54 0.17 -44.96
CA THR A 351 0.00 1.53 -45.17
C THR A 351 0.60 2.55 -44.19
N PRO A 352 0.79 3.83 -44.60
CA PRO A 352 1.22 4.89 -43.68
C PRO A 352 0.31 4.99 -42.46
N GLY A 353 0.92 4.99 -41.28
CA GLY A 353 0.20 5.04 -39.99
C GLY A 353 -0.41 3.70 -39.56
N PHE A 354 0.00 2.56 -40.14
CA PHE A 354 -0.51 1.23 -39.81
C PHE A 354 -0.63 0.98 -38.29
N ALA A 355 0.41 1.24 -37.51
CA ALA A 355 0.40 1.00 -36.06
C ALA A 355 -0.73 1.77 -35.35
N ALA A 356 -0.86 3.08 -35.63
CA ALA A 356 -1.92 3.89 -35.02
C ALA A 356 -3.33 3.44 -35.46
N LYS A 357 -3.50 3.04 -36.72
CA LYS A 357 -4.77 2.48 -37.21
C LYS A 357 -5.08 1.11 -36.59
N ALA A 358 -4.06 0.28 -36.35
CA ALA A 358 -4.20 -1.01 -35.69
C ALA A 358 -4.65 -0.85 -34.23
N ASP A 359 -4.08 0.11 -33.51
CA ASP A 359 -4.52 0.45 -32.15
C ASP A 359 -5.99 0.91 -32.13
N THR A 360 -6.39 1.77 -33.08
CA THR A 360 -7.80 2.19 -33.24
C THR A 360 -8.72 1.01 -33.53
N PHE A 361 -8.33 0.10 -34.43
CA PHE A 361 -9.10 -1.11 -34.74
C PHE A 361 -9.25 -2.03 -33.52
N GLU A 362 -8.17 -2.31 -32.79
CA GLU A 362 -8.21 -3.16 -31.61
C GLU A 362 -9.08 -2.57 -30.49
N ALA A 363 -9.01 -1.25 -30.28
CA ALA A 363 -9.89 -0.56 -29.33
C ALA A 363 -11.37 -0.67 -29.74
N ALA A 364 -11.69 -0.41 -31.02
CA ALA A 364 -13.05 -0.58 -31.54
C ALA A 364 -13.53 -2.03 -31.42
N ARG A 365 -12.68 -3.02 -31.72
CA ARG A 365 -12.98 -4.45 -31.60
C ARG A 365 -13.33 -4.85 -30.17
N LYS A 366 -12.54 -4.42 -29.18
CA LYS A 366 -12.83 -4.67 -27.77
C LYS A 366 -14.15 -4.03 -27.33
N ARG A 367 -14.44 -2.81 -27.78
CA ARG A 367 -15.70 -2.14 -27.48
C ARG A 367 -16.90 -2.86 -28.11
N ALA A 368 -16.77 -3.30 -29.36
CA ALA A 368 -17.77 -4.13 -30.02
C ALA A 368 -18.05 -5.41 -29.23
N GLU A 369 -17.00 -6.12 -28.80
CA GLU A 369 -17.12 -7.32 -27.97
C GLU A 369 -17.83 -7.02 -26.63
N GLN A 370 -17.53 -5.89 -25.98
CA GLN A 370 -18.22 -5.46 -24.77
C GLN A 370 -19.72 -5.23 -25.01
N HIS A 371 -20.10 -4.54 -26.08
CA HIS A 371 -21.52 -4.32 -26.42
C HIS A 371 -22.22 -5.64 -26.76
N LEU A 372 -21.62 -6.50 -27.58
CA LEU A 372 -22.20 -7.80 -27.94
C LEU A 372 -22.34 -8.73 -26.72
N THR A 373 -21.35 -8.74 -25.83
CA THR A 373 -21.39 -9.51 -24.59
C THR A 373 -22.47 -8.98 -23.65
N ALA A 374 -22.57 -7.65 -23.48
CA ALA A 374 -23.59 -7.02 -22.66
C ALA A 374 -25.01 -7.33 -23.19
N ARG A 375 -25.21 -7.25 -24.50
CA ARG A 375 -26.48 -7.65 -25.16
C ARG A 375 -26.83 -9.11 -24.93
N ASN A 376 -25.87 -10.02 -25.09
CA ASN A 376 -26.12 -11.44 -24.89
C ASN A 376 -26.38 -11.81 -23.43
N LYS A 377 -25.75 -11.09 -22.49
CA LYS A 377 -25.87 -11.35 -21.06
C LYS A 377 -27.19 -10.83 -20.47
N ASP A 378 -27.58 -9.61 -20.82
CA ASP A 378 -28.82 -8.99 -20.35
C ASP A 378 -29.45 -8.13 -21.46
N PRO A 379 -30.18 -8.75 -22.41
CA PRO A 379 -30.82 -8.08 -23.53
C PRO A 379 -31.70 -6.89 -23.11
N VAL A 380 -32.50 -7.09 -22.06
CA VAL A 380 -33.42 -6.07 -21.51
C VAL A 380 -32.61 -4.95 -20.84
N GLY A 381 -31.64 -5.31 -20.00
CA GLY A 381 -30.75 -4.36 -19.34
C GLY A 381 -30.00 -3.46 -20.33
N TYR A 382 -29.60 -4.01 -21.48
CA TYR A 382 -28.90 -3.28 -22.52
C TYR A 382 -29.77 -2.21 -23.20
N VAL A 383 -31.04 -2.51 -23.48
CA VAL A 383 -31.96 -1.60 -24.18
C VAL A 383 -32.59 -0.53 -23.28
N GLN A 384 -32.35 -0.54 -21.97
CA GLN A 384 -32.92 0.46 -21.05
C GLN A 384 -32.53 1.91 -21.36
N ASN A 385 -31.42 2.09 -22.08
CA ASN A 385 -30.98 3.42 -22.50
C ASN A 385 -31.55 3.86 -23.85
N ASP A 386 -32.32 3.01 -24.52
CA ASP A 386 -33.04 3.37 -25.73
C ASP A 386 -34.08 4.46 -25.42
N PRO A 387 -34.12 5.57 -26.20
CA PRO A 387 -35.05 6.66 -25.94
C PRO A 387 -36.52 6.24 -25.89
N GLN A 388 -36.93 5.27 -26.72
CA GLN A 388 -38.32 4.77 -26.74
C GLN A 388 -38.61 3.93 -25.50
N VAL A 389 -37.66 3.09 -25.08
CA VAL A 389 -37.78 2.31 -23.84
C VAL A 389 -37.86 3.23 -22.62
N ARG A 390 -37.01 4.26 -22.54
CA ARG A 390 -37.08 5.26 -21.44
C ARG A 390 -38.40 6.00 -21.41
N ALA A 391 -38.95 6.36 -22.58
CA ALA A 391 -40.26 7.00 -22.66
C ALA A 391 -41.37 6.06 -22.16
N ALA A 392 -41.36 4.79 -22.57
CA ALA A 392 -42.30 3.78 -22.09
C ALA A 392 -42.18 3.51 -20.58
N GLN A 393 -40.95 3.44 -20.04
CA GLN A 393 -40.71 3.32 -18.60
C GLN A 393 -41.23 4.53 -17.83
N SER A 394 -41.04 5.73 -18.35
CA SER A 394 -41.54 6.97 -17.75
C SER A 394 -43.07 7.02 -17.77
N ALA A 395 -43.70 6.55 -18.86
CA ALA A 395 -45.15 6.46 -18.97
C ALA A 395 -45.73 5.47 -17.96
N LEU A 396 -45.12 4.30 -17.81
CA LEU A 396 -45.50 3.32 -16.78
C LEU A 396 -45.39 3.90 -15.37
N ALA A 397 -44.32 4.62 -15.06
CA ALA A 397 -44.10 5.23 -13.74
C ALA A 397 -45.08 6.39 -13.42
N GLN A 398 -45.74 6.97 -14.41
CA GLN A 398 -46.73 8.03 -14.24
C GLN A 398 -48.15 7.49 -13.98
N ILE A 399 -48.39 6.21 -14.22
CA ILE A 399 -49.67 5.58 -13.90
C ILE A 399 -49.70 5.35 -12.39
N GLY A 400 -50.51 6.15 -11.68
CA GLY A 400 -50.73 5.98 -10.24
C GLY A 400 -51.34 4.61 -9.94
N GLU A 401 -51.06 4.08 -8.73
CA GLU A 401 -51.47 2.74 -8.30
C GLU A 401 -53.00 2.52 -8.35
N ASP A 402 -53.80 3.58 -8.27
CA ASP A 402 -55.26 3.49 -8.06
C ASP A 402 -56.13 3.77 -9.31
N GLU A 403 -55.58 4.25 -10.44
CA GLU A 403 -56.44 4.81 -11.52
C GLU A 403 -56.10 4.43 -12.98
N GLY A 404 -55.13 3.54 -13.26
CA GLY A 404 -54.79 3.19 -14.65
C GLY A 404 -54.55 1.71 -14.96
N ASP A 405 -54.60 1.38 -16.24
CA ASP A 405 -54.30 0.06 -16.79
C ASP A 405 -52.79 -0.24 -16.72
N VAL A 406 -52.30 -0.51 -15.51
CA VAL A 406 -50.89 -0.85 -15.23
C VAL A 406 -50.46 -2.07 -16.04
N ALA A 407 -51.35 -3.05 -16.23
CA ALA A 407 -51.07 -4.26 -17.01
C ALA A 407 -50.84 -3.92 -18.49
N GLY A 408 -51.72 -3.10 -19.09
CA GLY A 408 -51.56 -2.62 -20.46
C GLY A 408 -50.26 -1.84 -20.66
N ALA A 409 -49.95 -0.91 -19.75
CA ALA A 409 -48.71 -0.14 -19.82
C ALA A 409 -47.44 -0.99 -19.63
N GLN A 410 -47.50 -2.00 -18.75
CA GLN A 410 -46.41 -2.95 -18.58
C GLN A 410 -46.19 -3.78 -19.86
N GLN A 411 -47.25 -4.19 -20.55
CA GLN A 411 -47.16 -4.88 -21.83
C GLN A 411 -46.60 -3.97 -22.93
N ASP A 412 -46.98 -2.70 -22.96
CA ASP A 412 -46.44 -1.72 -23.92
C ASP A 412 -44.95 -1.46 -23.71
N LEU A 413 -44.49 -1.40 -22.45
CA LEU A 413 -43.07 -1.37 -22.13
C LEU A 413 -42.35 -2.59 -22.70
N ILE A 414 -42.88 -3.80 -22.46
CA ILE A 414 -42.27 -5.05 -22.94
C ILE A 414 -42.22 -5.10 -24.47
N ARG A 415 -43.29 -4.70 -25.17
CA ARG A 415 -43.29 -4.58 -26.64
C ARG A 415 -42.20 -3.64 -27.12
N THR A 416 -42.02 -2.51 -26.45
CA THR A 416 -41.00 -1.51 -26.77
C THR A 416 -39.59 -2.08 -26.54
N GLU A 417 -39.35 -2.77 -25.42
CA GLU A 417 -38.08 -3.42 -25.12
C GLU A 417 -37.74 -4.53 -26.12
N LEU A 418 -38.72 -5.39 -26.48
CA LEU A 418 -38.52 -6.44 -27.49
C LEU A 418 -38.27 -5.86 -28.89
N ALA A 419 -38.94 -4.75 -29.25
CA ALA A 419 -38.68 -4.04 -30.50
C ALA A 419 -37.26 -3.46 -30.54
N ALA A 420 -36.80 -2.86 -29.44
CA ALA A 420 -35.42 -2.36 -29.31
C ALA A 420 -34.38 -3.50 -29.34
N GLN A 421 -34.66 -4.65 -28.73
CA GLN A 421 -33.78 -5.82 -28.83
C GLN A 421 -33.71 -6.34 -30.28
N ARG A 422 -34.83 -6.33 -30.99
CA ARG A 422 -34.90 -6.73 -32.40
C ARG A 422 -34.12 -5.78 -33.31
N SER A 423 -34.20 -4.46 -33.10
CA SER A 423 -33.44 -3.48 -33.90
C SER A 423 -31.93 -3.64 -33.71
N LEU A 424 -31.48 -4.09 -32.53
CA LEU A 424 -30.09 -4.45 -32.26
C LEU A 424 -29.66 -5.82 -32.82
N GLY A 425 -30.56 -6.52 -33.53
CA GLY A 425 -30.31 -7.82 -34.13
C GLY A 425 -30.22 -8.98 -33.14
N ILE A 426 -30.82 -8.85 -31.95
CA ILE A 426 -30.88 -9.96 -30.98
C ILE A 426 -31.86 -11.02 -31.51
N PRO A 427 -31.43 -12.28 -31.73
CA PRO A 427 -32.29 -13.34 -32.26
C PRO A 427 -33.54 -13.55 -31.40
N LEU A 428 -34.69 -13.86 -32.02
CA LEU A 428 -35.97 -14.01 -31.30
C LEU A 428 -35.89 -14.96 -30.10
N ALA A 429 -35.17 -16.10 -30.24
CA ALA A 429 -34.94 -17.08 -29.18
C ALA A 429 -34.11 -16.54 -28.00
N LYS A 430 -33.30 -15.50 -28.23
CA LYS A 430 -32.45 -14.85 -27.21
C LYS A 430 -33.04 -13.55 -26.67
N GLN A 431 -34.12 -13.04 -27.25
CA GLN A 431 -34.81 -11.88 -26.71
C GLN A 431 -35.39 -12.25 -25.34
N LYS A 432 -35.30 -11.33 -24.39
CA LYS A 432 -35.78 -11.53 -23.02
C LYS A 432 -36.83 -10.47 -22.66
N VAL A 433 -37.71 -10.79 -21.72
CA VAL A 433 -38.77 -9.91 -21.20
C VAL A 433 -38.38 -9.32 -19.85
N LEU A 434 -37.68 -10.10 -19.02
CA LEU A 434 -37.15 -9.66 -17.74
C LEU A 434 -35.67 -9.33 -17.85
N ARG A 435 -35.22 -8.34 -17.07
CA ARG A 435 -33.79 -8.18 -16.81
C ARG A 435 -33.27 -9.39 -16.05
N ALA A 436 -32.00 -9.74 -16.29
CA ALA A 436 -31.35 -10.83 -15.57
C ALA A 436 -31.42 -10.66 -14.04
N GLY A 437 -31.27 -9.42 -13.56
CA GLY A 437 -31.45 -9.08 -12.13
C GLY A 437 -32.89 -9.28 -11.65
N GLN A 438 -33.88 -8.81 -12.41
CA GLN A 438 -35.30 -8.93 -12.04
C GLN A 438 -35.76 -10.39 -11.96
N ALA A 439 -35.40 -11.23 -12.93
CA ALA A 439 -35.74 -12.65 -12.90
C ALA A 439 -35.15 -13.34 -11.66
N LYS A 440 -33.88 -13.04 -11.34
CA LYS A 440 -33.21 -13.57 -10.15
C LYS A 440 -33.84 -13.08 -8.84
N ASP A 441 -34.25 -11.82 -8.78
CA ASP A 441 -34.91 -11.25 -7.60
C ASP A 441 -36.26 -11.93 -7.35
N ILE A 442 -37.06 -12.15 -8.40
CA ILE A 442 -38.33 -12.89 -8.31
C ILE A 442 -38.07 -14.32 -7.84
N VAL A 443 -37.12 -15.02 -8.45
CA VAL A 443 -36.75 -16.40 -8.02
C VAL A 443 -36.29 -16.43 -6.56
N THR A 444 -35.51 -15.45 -6.13
CA THR A 444 -35.02 -15.35 -4.75
C THR A 444 -36.16 -15.09 -3.78
N GLN A 445 -37.10 -14.20 -4.12
CA GLN A 445 -38.29 -13.93 -3.32
C GLN A 445 -39.14 -15.19 -3.18
N ILE A 446 -39.38 -15.92 -4.28
CA ILE A 446 -40.12 -17.19 -4.29
C ILE A 446 -39.39 -18.26 -3.45
N ALA A 447 -38.05 -18.32 -3.53
CA ALA A 447 -37.25 -19.27 -2.76
C ALA A 447 -37.17 -18.94 -1.27
N ALA A 448 -37.34 -17.67 -0.90
CA ALA A 448 -37.29 -17.19 0.48
C ALA A 448 -38.64 -17.27 1.22
N LEU A 449 -39.72 -17.69 0.55
CA LEU A 449 -41.02 -17.91 1.18
C LEU A 449 -40.89 -19.02 2.24
N ASP A 450 -41.33 -18.73 3.46
CA ASP A 450 -41.34 -19.66 4.60
C ASP A 450 -42.15 -20.93 4.26
N ASN A 451 -41.85 -22.04 4.93
CA ASN A 451 -42.47 -23.35 4.65
C ASN A 451 -43.98 -23.39 4.95
N ASP A 452 -44.47 -22.55 5.87
CA ASP A 452 -45.89 -22.52 6.22
C ASP A 452 -46.70 -21.73 5.17
N GLY A 453 -47.44 -22.43 4.32
CA GLY A 453 -48.21 -21.82 3.22
C GLY A 453 -47.38 -21.48 1.98
N ARG A 454 -46.17 -22.04 1.89
CA ARG A 454 -45.22 -21.85 0.80
C ARG A 454 -45.84 -22.11 -0.57
N GLY A 455 -46.53 -23.22 -0.76
CA GLY A 455 -47.13 -23.61 -2.04
C GLY A 455 -48.19 -22.62 -2.50
N ILE A 456 -49.02 -22.09 -1.59
CA ILE A 456 -50.01 -21.06 -1.91
C ILE A 456 -49.31 -19.75 -2.29
N ALA A 457 -48.32 -19.33 -1.51
CA ALA A 457 -47.56 -18.11 -1.79
C ALA A 457 -46.79 -18.19 -3.12
N ILE A 458 -46.21 -19.36 -3.45
CA ILE A 458 -45.58 -19.62 -4.75
C ILE A 458 -46.62 -19.51 -5.88
N ARG A 459 -47.79 -20.14 -5.72
CA ARG A 459 -48.88 -20.05 -6.71
C ARG A 459 -49.32 -18.62 -6.94
N ASP A 460 -49.49 -17.84 -5.87
CA ASP A 460 -49.93 -16.45 -5.96
C ASP A 460 -48.85 -15.57 -6.62
N ALA A 461 -47.56 -15.86 -6.36
CA ALA A 461 -46.43 -15.23 -7.05
C ALA A 461 -46.36 -15.62 -8.53
N ILE A 462 -46.72 -16.84 -8.92
CA ILE A 462 -46.83 -17.23 -10.34
C ILE A 462 -48.03 -16.53 -10.97
N ASN A 463 -49.18 -16.49 -10.30
CA ASN A 463 -50.38 -15.83 -10.80
C ASN A 463 -50.21 -14.31 -10.93
N SER A 464 -49.36 -13.69 -10.13
CA SER A 464 -49.05 -12.26 -10.30
C SER A 464 -48.32 -11.97 -11.62
N THR A 465 -47.71 -12.98 -12.26
CA THR A 465 -47.13 -12.85 -13.61
C THR A 465 -48.20 -12.68 -14.72
N GLN A 466 -49.48 -12.87 -14.42
CA GLN A 466 -50.57 -12.59 -15.38
C GLN A 466 -50.60 -11.12 -15.83
N VAL A 467 -50.03 -10.19 -15.05
CA VAL A 467 -49.85 -8.79 -15.45
C VAL A 467 -49.07 -8.64 -16.76
N TYR A 468 -48.24 -9.62 -17.11
CA TYR A 468 -47.46 -9.64 -18.36
C TYR A 468 -48.28 -10.06 -19.59
N GLY A 469 -49.53 -10.50 -19.43
CA GLY A 469 -50.46 -10.83 -20.51
C GLY A 469 -49.90 -11.81 -21.54
N GLU A 470 -49.84 -11.40 -22.81
CA GLU A 470 -49.32 -12.24 -23.90
C GLU A 470 -47.85 -12.68 -23.73
N PHE A 471 -47.10 -12.02 -22.84
CA PHE A 471 -45.69 -12.33 -22.56
C PHE A 471 -45.50 -13.27 -21.37
N GLN A 472 -46.57 -13.68 -20.70
CA GLN A 472 -46.52 -14.47 -19.46
C GLN A 472 -45.72 -15.77 -19.63
N SER A 473 -45.98 -16.57 -20.67
CA SER A 473 -45.27 -17.83 -20.90
C SER A 473 -43.76 -17.62 -21.08
N LYS A 474 -43.36 -16.49 -21.69
CA LYS A 474 -41.95 -16.13 -21.86
C LYS A 474 -41.31 -15.70 -20.54
N VAL A 475 -42.01 -14.91 -19.74
CA VAL A 475 -41.59 -14.55 -18.37
C VAL A 475 -41.37 -15.79 -17.53
N ILE A 476 -42.32 -16.73 -17.55
CA ILE A 476 -42.24 -18.00 -16.85
C ILE A 476 -40.99 -18.78 -17.27
N LYS A 477 -40.74 -18.92 -18.59
CA LYS A 477 -39.53 -19.58 -19.10
C LYS A 477 -38.25 -18.91 -18.57
N GLU A 478 -38.23 -17.58 -18.51
CA GLU A 478 -37.09 -16.83 -18.00
C GLU A 478 -36.87 -16.99 -16.50
N LEU A 479 -37.93 -17.18 -15.71
CA LEU A 479 -37.83 -17.53 -14.30
C LEU A 479 -37.25 -18.93 -14.12
N ILE A 480 -37.69 -19.90 -14.94
CA ILE A 480 -37.11 -21.26 -14.96
C ILE A 480 -35.61 -21.19 -15.26
N ASP A 481 -35.22 -20.49 -16.33
CA ASP A 481 -33.81 -20.25 -16.70
C ASP A 481 -33.00 -19.60 -15.56
N ALA A 482 -33.65 -18.74 -14.75
CA ALA A 482 -33.06 -18.06 -13.61
C ALA A 482 -32.97 -18.93 -12.34
N GLY A 483 -33.43 -20.19 -12.39
CA GLY A 483 -33.36 -21.15 -11.30
C GLY A 483 -34.60 -21.18 -10.41
N LEU A 484 -35.79 -20.97 -10.98
CA LEU A 484 -37.06 -21.13 -10.28
C LEU A 484 -37.10 -22.49 -9.54
N PRO A 485 -37.46 -22.56 -8.25
CA PRO A 485 -37.49 -23.82 -7.52
C PRO A 485 -38.43 -24.84 -8.16
N GLU A 486 -38.08 -26.12 -8.11
CA GLU A 486 -38.82 -27.21 -8.77
C GLU A 486 -40.34 -27.20 -8.44
N ASP A 487 -40.71 -26.93 -7.20
CA ASP A 487 -42.10 -26.81 -6.75
C ASP A 487 -42.86 -25.71 -7.50
N ALA A 488 -42.19 -24.58 -7.74
CA ALA A 488 -42.72 -23.46 -8.50
C ALA A 488 -42.77 -23.78 -10.00
N GLN A 489 -41.78 -24.49 -10.54
CA GLN A 489 -41.83 -24.99 -11.92
C GLN A 489 -43.02 -25.94 -12.12
N GLY A 490 -43.32 -26.79 -11.14
CA GLY A 490 -44.45 -27.70 -11.17
C GLY A 490 -45.80 -26.98 -11.17
N LEU A 491 -45.94 -25.91 -10.37
CA LEU A 491 -47.12 -25.05 -10.38
C LEU A 491 -47.28 -24.29 -11.70
N VAL A 492 -46.17 -23.87 -12.30
CA VAL A 492 -46.14 -23.30 -13.65
C VAL A 492 -46.65 -24.29 -14.69
N MET A 493 -46.25 -25.57 -14.66
CA MET A 493 -46.72 -26.55 -15.65
C MET A 493 -48.24 -26.76 -15.62
N LEU A 494 -48.88 -26.45 -14.50
CA LEU A 494 -50.32 -26.55 -14.31
C LEU A 494 -51.06 -25.24 -14.63
N GLU A 495 -50.39 -24.29 -15.28
CA GLU A 495 -50.99 -23.02 -15.73
C GLU A 495 -52.30 -23.25 -16.50
N GLY A 496 -53.31 -22.42 -16.21
CA GLY A 496 -54.67 -22.57 -16.75
C GLY A 496 -55.54 -23.61 -16.03
N ASN A 497 -54.99 -24.42 -15.12
CA ASN A 497 -55.75 -25.33 -14.26
C ASN A 497 -55.63 -24.92 -12.77
N ASN A 498 -56.37 -23.87 -12.39
CA ASN A 498 -56.36 -23.30 -11.04
C ASN A 498 -56.68 -24.33 -9.94
N VAL A 499 -57.51 -25.32 -10.25
CA VAL A 499 -57.85 -26.40 -9.31
C VAL A 499 -56.62 -27.27 -9.06
N ALA A 500 -55.96 -27.76 -10.12
CA ALA A 500 -54.76 -28.56 -9.99
C ALA A 500 -53.59 -27.78 -9.35
N GLN A 501 -53.40 -26.50 -9.70
CA GLN A 501 -52.42 -25.64 -9.04
C GLN A 501 -52.70 -25.50 -7.54
N THR A 502 -53.96 -25.34 -7.15
CA THR A 502 -54.34 -25.24 -5.73
C THR A 502 -54.14 -26.56 -5.00
N GLU A 503 -54.42 -27.71 -5.64
CA GLU A 503 -54.11 -29.02 -5.08
C GLU A 503 -52.60 -29.21 -4.89
N LEU A 504 -51.80 -28.88 -5.90
CA LEU A 504 -50.34 -29.00 -5.83
C LEU A 504 -49.75 -28.07 -4.78
N ALA A 505 -50.23 -26.82 -4.70
CA ALA A 505 -49.82 -25.86 -3.68
C ALA A 505 -50.02 -26.43 -2.27
N ARG A 506 -51.20 -27.01 -1.99
CA ARG A 506 -51.46 -27.68 -0.71
C ARG A 506 -50.56 -28.90 -0.51
N ALA A 507 -50.31 -29.68 -1.56
CA ALA A 507 -49.43 -30.84 -1.48
C ALA A 507 -47.97 -30.46 -1.16
N ILE A 508 -47.51 -29.30 -1.65
CA ILE A 508 -46.20 -28.72 -1.32
C ILE A 508 -46.17 -28.32 0.17
N ASP A 509 -47.20 -27.64 0.66
CA ASP A 509 -47.31 -27.24 2.08
C ASP A 509 -47.32 -28.46 3.02
N ASP A 510 -48.04 -29.52 2.62
CA ASP A 510 -48.18 -30.75 3.39
C ASP A 510 -47.00 -31.72 3.21
N ARG A 511 -45.97 -31.40 2.39
CA ARG A 511 -44.95 -32.37 1.94
C ARG A 511 -44.25 -33.12 3.08
N ASP A 512 -43.88 -32.43 4.15
CA ASP A 512 -43.22 -33.05 5.31
C ASP A 512 -44.16 -33.98 6.09
N VAL A 513 -45.45 -33.64 6.13
CA VAL A 513 -46.48 -34.48 6.76
C VAL A 513 -46.74 -35.71 5.90
N ILE A 514 -46.89 -35.52 4.59
CA ILE A 514 -47.08 -36.60 3.60
C ILE A 514 -45.91 -37.60 3.68
N ASN A 515 -44.67 -37.11 3.65
CA ASN A 515 -43.47 -37.95 3.69
C ASN A 515 -43.31 -38.73 5.01
N LYS A 516 -43.89 -38.24 6.12
CA LYS A 516 -43.90 -38.95 7.40
C LYS A 516 -45.00 -40.00 7.49
N LEU A 517 -46.11 -39.79 6.79
CA LEU A 517 -47.29 -40.65 6.86
C LEU A 517 -47.30 -41.77 5.81
N ILE A 518 -46.61 -41.58 4.68
CA ILE A 518 -46.49 -42.61 3.65
C ILE A 518 -45.41 -43.63 4.04
N ASP A 519 -45.76 -44.91 4.11
CA ASP A 519 -44.78 -45.96 4.34
C ASP A 519 -43.95 -46.23 3.07
N LYS A 520 -42.75 -46.79 3.24
CA LYS A 520 -41.80 -47.00 2.13
C LYS A 520 -42.31 -47.94 1.04
N ALA A 521 -43.20 -48.88 1.37
CA ALA A 521 -43.73 -49.84 0.40
C ALA A 521 -44.77 -49.14 -0.50
N THR A 522 -45.69 -48.42 0.13
CA THR A 522 -46.69 -47.58 -0.53
C THR A 522 -46.03 -46.48 -1.36
N ASP A 523 -44.93 -45.90 -0.89
CA ASP A 523 -44.17 -44.89 -1.64
C ASP A 523 -43.64 -45.43 -2.97
N LYS A 524 -43.06 -46.63 -2.94
CA LYS A 524 -42.57 -47.32 -4.13
C LYS A 524 -43.70 -47.66 -5.10
N ASP A 525 -44.83 -48.16 -4.57
CA ASP A 525 -46.01 -48.49 -5.38
C ASP A 525 -46.60 -47.23 -6.06
N VAL A 526 -46.57 -46.08 -5.38
CA VAL A 526 -46.96 -44.78 -5.96
C VAL A 526 -46.00 -44.40 -7.08
N ASP A 527 -44.68 -44.46 -6.86
CA ASP A 527 -43.69 -44.10 -7.87
C ASP A 527 -43.84 -44.92 -9.16
N GLU A 528 -44.03 -46.25 -9.05
CA GLU A 528 -44.27 -47.14 -10.20
C GLU A 528 -45.60 -46.81 -10.89
N ALA A 529 -46.68 -46.65 -10.13
CA ALA A 529 -47.99 -46.29 -10.68
C ALA A 529 -48.00 -44.92 -11.37
N VAL A 530 -47.19 -43.97 -10.89
CA VAL A 530 -47.05 -42.65 -11.50
C VAL A 530 -46.38 -42.76 -12.87
N ILE A 531 -45.29 -43.53 -12.99
CA ILE A 531 -44.61 -43.76 -14.28
C ILE A 531 -45.62 -44.24 -15.32
N ASP A 532 -46.42 -45.27 -14.99
CA ASP A 532 -47.43 -45.81 -15.89
C ASP A 532 -48.52 -44.77 -16.23
N ALA A 533 -48.97 -43.99 -15.23
CA ALA A 533 -50.06 -43.03 -15.40
C ALA A 533 -49.66 -41.82 -16.27
N ILE A 534 -48.38 -41.45 -16.28
CA ILE A 534 -47.85 -40.36 -17.10
C ILE A 534 -47.15 -40.84 -18.37
N ALA A 535 -47.07 -42.14 -18.64
CA ALA A 535 -46.40 -42.65 -19.83
C ALA A 535 -46.85 -41.95 -21.13
N PRO A 536 -48.17 -41.72 -21.37
CA PRO A 536 -48.61 -40.97 -22.56
C PRO A 536 -48.13 -39.52 -22.59
N LEU A 537 -47.96 -38.89 -21.42
CA LEU A 537 -47.44 -37.54 -21.27
C LEU A 537 -45.94 -37.50 -21.61
N THR A 538 -45.17 -38.42 -21.05
CA THR A 538 -43.71 -38.49 -21.28
C THR A 538 -43.35 -38.89 -22.71
N GLU A 539 -44.15 -39.73 -23.36
CA GLU A 539 -43.99 -40.06 -24.78
C GLU A 539 -44.12 -38.83 -25.68
N THR A 540 -45.00 -37.88 -25.32
CA THR A 540 -45.12 -36.62 -26.08
C THR A 540 -43.93 -35.69 -25.87
N PHE A 541 -43.30 -35.72 -24.71
CA PHE A 541 -42.11 -34.92 -24.42
C PHE A 541 -40.84 -35.48 -25.07
N ALA A 542 -40.78 -36.78 -25.40
CA ALA A 542 -39.59 -37.42 -25.96
C ALA A 542 -39.08 -36.83 -27.29
N TYR A 543 -39.89 -36.00 -27.96
CA TYR A 543 -39.55 -35.33 -29.22
C TYR A 543 -39.05 -33.88 -29.04
N ASP A 544 -38.96 -33.40 -27.80
CA ASP A 544 -38.48 -32.06 -27.43
C ASP A 544 -37.07 -32.14 -26.81
N ASP A 545 -36.20 -31.16 -27.06
CA ASP A 545 -34.83 -31.13 -26.54
C ASP A 545 -34.77 -30.92 -25.01
N THR A 546 -35.83 -30.33 -24.44
CA THR A 546 -36.09 -30.24 -23.00
C THR A 546 -36.99 -31.37 -22.48
N GLY A 547 -37.36 -32.31 -23.35
CA GLY A 547 -38.33 -33.36 -23.10
C GLY A 547 -38.07 -34.23 -21.87
N LEU A 548 -36.80 -34.54 -21.61
CA LEU A 548 -36.40 -35.30 -20.43
C LEU A 548 -36.62 -34.49 -19.14
N GLU A 549 -36.27 -33.19 -19.14
CA GLU A 549 -36.45 -32.31 -17.98
C GLU A 549 -37.93 -32.12 -17.67
N LEU A 550 -38.75 -31.89 -18.70
CA LEU A 550 -40.21 -31.80 -18.58
C LEU A 550 -40.84 -33.10 -18.09
N SER A 551 -40.34 -34.26 -18.54
CA SER A 551 -40.81 -35.57 -18.08
C SER A 551 -40.50 -35.81 -16.60
N VAL A 552 -39.29 -35.44 -16.16
CA VAL A 552 -38.89 -35.54 -14.75
C VAL A 552 -39.74 -34.59 -13.90
N LEU A 553 -39.93 -33.35 -14.34
CA LEU A 553 -40.73 -32.37 -13.62
C LEU A 553 -42.20 -32.82 -13.52
N ALA A 554 -42.81 -33.26 -14.63
CA ALA A 554 -44.17 -33.81 -14.64
C ALA A 554 -44.31 -35.00 -13.69
N ARG A 555 -43.33 -35.91 -13.70
CA ARG A 555 -43.29 -37.04 -12.76
C ARG A 555 -43.29 -36.57 -11.32
N ASN A 556 -42.44 -35.60 -10.97
CA ASN A 556 -42.30 -35.12 -9.60
C ASN A 556 -43.56 -34.41 -9.11
N VAL A 557 -44.24 -33.66 -9.99
CA VAL A 557 -45.54 -33.05 -9.69
C VAL A 557 -46.62 -34.11 -9.47
N VAL A 558 -46.79 -35.04 -10.42
CA VAL A 558 -47.82 -36.10 -10.33
C VAL A 558 -47.57 -36.98 -9.11
N ASN A 559 -46.31 -37.25 -8.80
CA ASN A 559 -45.93 -38.00 -7.61
C ASN A 559 -46.31 -37.27 -6.32
N THR A 560 -45.97 -35.99 -6.20
CA THR A 560 -46.34 -35.15 -5.04
C THR A 560 -47.86 -35.15 -4.83
N LEU A 561 -48.65 -34.98 -5.89
CA LEU A 561 -50.11 -35.04 -5.84
C LEU A 561 -50.64 -36.44 -5.49
N ALA A 562 -50.06 -37.50 -6.08
CA ALA A 562 -50.49 -38.87 -5.83
C ALA A 562 -50.27 -39.26 -4.36
N ARG A 563 -49.10 -38.94 -3.79
CA ARG A 563 -48.81 -39.16 -2.37
C ARG A 563 -49.80 -38.42 -1.46
N GLN A 564 -50.13 -37.16 -1.79
CA GLN A 564 -51.16 -36.42 -1.06
C GLN A 564 -52.52 -37.14 -1.09
N LYS A 565 -52.95 -37.63 -2.26
CA LYS A 565 -54.23 -38.34 -2.42
C LYS A 565 -54.26 -39.70 -1.70
N VAL A 566 -53.12 -40.40 -1.61
CA VAL A 566 -53.01 -41.61 -0.77
C VAL A 566 -53.22 -41.25 0.71
N VAL A 567 -52.45 -40.29 1.21
CA VAL A 567 -52.44 -39.94 2.64
C VAL A 567 -53.75 -39.29 3.10
N ARG A 568 -54.31 -38.37 2.30
CA ARG A 568 -55.49 -37.58 2.67
C ARG A 568 -56.79 -38.23 2.27
N ASP A 569 -56.86 -38.77 1.05
CA ASP A 569 -58.11 -39.26 0.46
C ASP A 569 -58.25 -40.80 0.58
N GLY A 570 -57.22 -41.48 1.10
CA GLY A 570 -57.24 -42.94 1.32
C GLY A 570 -57.24 -43.76 0.03
N LEU A 571 -56.80 -43.18 -1.09
CA LEU A 571 -56.77 -43.87 -2.38
C LEU A 571 -55.63 -44.89 -2.45
N SER A 572 -55.83 -46.00 -3.15
CA SER A 572 -54.75 -46.91 -3.54
C SER A 572 -53.73 -46.20 -4.46
N ALA A 573 -52.45 -46.57 -4.42
CA ALA A 573 -51.39 -46.00 -5.25
C ALA A 573 -51.77 -45.81 -6.73
N LYS A 574 -52.34 -46.85 -7.37
CA LYS A 574 -52.80 -46.80 -8.78
C LYS A 574 -53.89 -45.77 -9.04
N ASN A 575 -54.92 -45.72 -8.19
CA ASN A 575 -56.01 -44.75 -8.31
C ASN A 575 -55.54 -43.33 -8.00
N ALA A 576 -54.65 -43.17 -7.01
CA ALA A 576 -54.06 -41.89 -6.66
C ALA A 576 -53.19 -41.33 -7.80
N ALA A 577 -52.30 -42.16 -8.37
CA ALA A 577 -51.47 -41.81 -9.53
C ALA A 577 -52.31 -41.42 -10.74
N LYS A 578 -53.36 -42.20 -11.06
CA LYS A 578 -54.30 -41.86 -12.14
C LYS A 578 -55.02 -40.54 -11.88
N ALA A 579 -55.53 -40.33 -10.66
CA ALA A 579 -56.22 -39.10 -10.27
C ALA A 579 -55.28 -37.87 -10.29
N ALA A 580 -54.02 -38.04 -9.89
CA ALA A 580 -53.01 -37.00 -9.97
C ALA A 580 -52.60 -36.68 -11.43
N ALA A 581 -52.43 -37.70 -12.27
CA ALA A 581 -52.10 -37.52 -13.69
C ALA A 581 -53.22 -36.81 -14.47
N LEU A 582 -54.48 -36.93 -14.04
CA LEU A 582 -55.61 -36.17 -14.63
C LEU A 582 -55.43 -34.65 -14.52
N ALA A 583 -54.63 -34.14 -13.56
CA ALA A 583 -54.30 -32.72 -13.47
C ALA A 583 -53.65 -32.19 -14.77
N PHE A 584 -52.83 -33.03 -15.41
CA PHE A 584 -52.16 -32.74 -16.67
C PHE A 584 -52.95 -33.25 -17.87
N ASN A 585 -53.51 -34.46 -17.77
CA ASN A 585 -54.21 -35.08 -18.90
C ASN A 585 -55.51 -34.35 -19.25
N ASN A 586 -56.20 -33.70 -18.30
CA ASN A 586 -57.42 -32.95 -18.63
C ASN A 586 -57.16 -31.60 -19.30
N GLN A 587 -55.92 -31.11 -19.31
CA GLN A 587 -55.56 -29.90 -20.06
C GLN A 587 -55.42 -30.19 -21.57
N TYR A 588 -55.36 -31.46 -21.96
CA TYR A 588 -55.09 -31.86 -23.34
C TYR A 588 -56.00 -33.01 -23.78
N SER A 589 -56.57 -32.90 -24.96
CA SER A 589 -57.23 -34.02 -25.62
C SER A 589 -56.24 -34.72 -26.56
N PHE A 590 -56.47 -35.99 -26.84
CA PHE A 590 -55.75 -36.70 -27.90
C PHE A 590 -56.67 -36.82 -29.12
N ALA A 591 -56.20 -36.32 -30.27
CA ALA A 591 -56.85 -36.48 -31.57
C ALA A 591 -55.87 -37.21 -32.51
N ASP A 592 -56.24 -38.41 -32.99
CA ASP A 592 -55.40 -39.29 -33.81
C ASP A 592 -53.97 -39.52 -33.26
N GLY A 593 -53.84 -39.67 -31.93
CA GLY A 593 -52.56 -39.91 -31.26
C GLY A 593 -51.75 -38.64 -30.99
N TYR A 594 -52.19 -37.47 -31.46
CA TYR A 594 -51.57 -36.19 -31.17
C TYR A 594 -52.23 -35.49 -29.99
N ARG A 595 -51.41 -34.91 -29.12
CA ARG A 595 -51.85 -34.16 -27.95
C ARG A 595 -52.16 -32.71 -28.36
N ILE A 596 -53.40 -32.29 -28.18
CA ILE A 596 -53.87 -30.93 -28.46
C ILE A 596 -54.49 -30.34 -27.18
N PRO A 597 -54.37 -29.03 -26.92
CA PRO A 597 -55.06 -28.41 -25.78
C PRO A 597 -56.56 -28.71 -25.79
N ALA A 598 -57.13 -29.10 -24.64
CA ALA A 598 -58.50 -29.59 -24.56
C ALA A 598 -59.55 -28.57 -25.04
N GLY A 599 -59.26 -27.27 -24.94
CA GLY A 599 -60.10 -26.19 -25.48
C GLY A 599 -60.19 -26.21 -27.01
N ILE A 600 -59.07 -26.49 -27.68
CA ILE A 600 -58.97 -26.51 -29.16
C ILE A 600 -59.67 -27.73 -29.75
N ALA A 601 -59.64 -28.85 -29.03
CA ALA A 601 -60.27 -30.10 -29.49
C ALA A 601 -61.78 -29.97 -29.71
N ASN A 602 -62.43 -29.08 -28.97
CA ASN A 602 -63.88 -28.87 -28.98
C ASN A 602 -64.33 -27.65 -29.78
N GLU A 603 -63.41 -26.78 -30.22
CA GLU A 603 -63.74 -25.67 -31.11
C GLU A 603 -64.13 -26.24 -32.48
N THR A 604 -65.32 -25.94 -32.98
CA THR A 604 -65.72 -26.32 -34.34
C THR A 604 -65.34 -25.21 -35.30
N ILE A 605 -64.53 -25.52 -36.31
CA ILE A 605 -64.37 -24.59 -37.44
C ILE A 605 -65.54 -24.82 -38.38
N THR A 606 -66.26 -23.76 -38.73
CA THR A 606 -67.16 -23.81 -39.88
C THR A 606 -66.32 -23.68 -41.14
N VAL A 607 -66.07 -24.81 -41.83
CA VAL A 607 -65.42 -24.77 -43.14
C VAL A 607 -66.47 -24.25 -44.14
N ARG A 608 -66.41 -22.96 -44.46
CA ARG A 608 -67.09 -22.44 -45.66
C ARG A 608 -66.27 -22.84 -46.86
N ASP A 609 -66.84 -23.69 -47.71
CA ASP A 609 -66.25 -24.13 -48.98
C ASP A 609 -65.67 -22.94 -49.77
N PRO A 610 -64.34 -22.80 -49.89
CA PRO A 610 -63.71 -21.73 -50.66
C PRO A 610 -63.65 -22.19 -52.14
N GLY A 611 -64.82 -22.32 -52.78
CA GLY A 611 -64.94 -23.11 -54.01
C GLY A 611 -65.98 -22.70 -55.05
N ALA A 612 -66.53 -21.48 -55.05
CA ALA A 612 -67.30 -20.99 -56.20
C ALA A 612 -66.39 -20.53 -57.35
N VAL A 613 -65.73 -21.46 -58.04
CA VAL A 613 -65.15 -21.20 -59.37
C VAL A 613 -66.27 -21.37 -60.41
N ARG A 614 -66.66 -20.26 -61.05
CA ARG A 614 -67.59 -20.26 -62.19
C ARG A 614 -67.01 -21.10 -63.34
N GLY A 615 -67.63 -22.24 -63.65
CA GLY A 615 -67.35 -23.00 -64.87
C GLY A 615 -68.33 -24.15 -65.10
N SER A 616 -69.15 -24.00 -66.14
CA SER A 616 -70.08 -24.98 -66.75
C SER A 616 -71.17 -25.60 -65.86
N GLY A 617 -72.43 -25.25 -66.19
CA GLY A 617 -73.62 -25.64 -65.45
C GLY A 617 -73.83 -27.16 -65.37
N THR A 618 -73.92 -27.65 -64.15
CA THR A 618 -74.90 -28.66 -63.72
C THR A 618 -75.13 -28.40 -62.23
N LEU A 619 -76.38 -28.13 -61.84
CA LEU A 619 -76.77 -27.89 -60.44
C LEU A 619 -76.67 -29.20 -59.66
N ILE A 620 -75.77 -29.28 -58.69
CA ILE A 620 -75.78 -30.29 -57.62
C ILE A 620 -76.36 -29.61 -56.36
N PRO A 621 -77.19 -30.28 -55.54
CA PRO A 621 -77.83 -29.65 -54.38
C PRO A 621 -76.79 -29.20 -53.34
N GLN A 622 -77.03 -28.03 -52.73
CA GLN A 622 -76.31 -27.58 -51.54
C GLN A 622 -76.53 -28.57 -50.40
N GLU A 623 -75.49 -29.31 -50.01
CA GLU A 623 -75.41 -29.91 -48.69
C GLU A 623 -74.68 -28.98 -47.71
N ALA A 624 -75.07 -29.10 -46.45
CA ALA A 624 -74.96 -28.13 -45.37
C ALA A 624 -73.53 -27.76 -44.98
N ASN A 625 -73.36 -26.55 -44.42
CA ASN A 625 -72.16 -26.15 -43.67
C ASN A 625 -71.81 -27.26 -42.67
N GLN A 626 -70.71 -27.97 -42.90
CA GLN A 626 -70.28 -29.01 -42.00
C GLN A 626 -69.44 -28.36 -40.90
N GLU A 627 -69.96 -28.35 -39.68
CA GLU A 627 -69.17 -28.03 -38.50
C GLU A 627 -68.24 -29.21 -38.24
N ILE A 628 -66.94 -29.00 -38.43
CA ILE A 628 -65.93 -30.01 -38.16
C ILE A 628 -65.19 -29.57 -36.90
N PRO A 629 -65.12 -30.39 -35.85
CA PRO A 629 -64.26 -30.12 -34.71
C PRO A 629 -62.83 -29.86 -35.20
N LEU A 630 -62.23 -28.74 -34.78
CA LEU A 630 -60.87 -28.29 -35.11
C LEU A 630 -59.84 -29.38 -34.76
N GLY A 631 -60.08 -30.14 -33.69
CA GLY A 631 -59.29 -31.34 -33.36
C GLY A 631 -59.29 -32.39 -34.48
N ASN A 632 -60.44 -32.62 -35.13
CA ASN A 632 -60.54 -33.50 -36.29
C ASN A 632 -59.92 -32.87 -37.54
N VAL A 633 -59.98 -31.54 -37.72
CA VAL A 633 -59.34 -30.85 -38.85
C VAL A 633 -57.81 -30.93 -38.75
N ILE A 634 -57.24 -30.79 -37.55
CA ILE A 634 -55.79 -30.92 -37.33
C ILE A 634 -55.33 -32.37 -37.55
N ALA A 635 -56.08 -33.33 -37.02
CA ALA A 635 -55.81 -34.76 -37.18
C ALA A 635 -55.95 -35.23 -38.64
N VAL A 636 -57.06 -34.86 -39.31
CA VAL A 636 -57.27 -35.10 -40.74
C VAL A 636 -56.27 -34.31 -41.58
N GLY A 637 -55.88 -33.11 -41.18
CA GLY A 637 -54.85 -32.31 -41.85
C GLY A 637 -53.48 -32.96 -41.80
N ALA A 638 -53.06 -33.50 -40.65
CA ALA A 638 -51.79 -34.24 -40.51
C ALA A 638 -51.81 -35.55 -41.32
N ARG A 639 -52.93 -36.29 -41.28
CA ARG A 639 -53.12 -37.55 -42.02
C ARG A 639 -53.26 -37.35 -43.53
N ALA A 640 -54.02 -36.33 -43.95
CA ALA A 640 -54.17 -35.93 -45.35
C ALA A 640 -52.89 -35.27 -45.89
N SER A 641 -52.07 -34.61 -45.07
CA SER A 641 -50.76 -34.12 -45.49
C SER A 641 -49.80 -35.27 -45.79
N LEU A 642 -49.82 -36.34 -44.98
CA LEU A 642 -49.08 -37.57 -45.22
C LEU A 642 -49.60 -38.35 -46.45
N GLU A 643 -50.92 -38.46 -46.63
CA GLU A 643 -51.53 -39.14 -47.79
C GLU A 643 -51.42 -38.33 -49.10
N ALA A 644 -51.50 -37.00 -49.06
CA ALA A 644 -51.35 -36.12 -50.24
C ALA A 644 -49.89 -35.93 -50.68
N LEU A 645 -48.92 -36.09 -49.76
CA LEU A 645 -47.50 -36.19 -50.11
C LEU A 645 -47.17 -37.53 -50.78
N ALA A 646 -47.93 -38.60 -50.47
CA ALA A 646 -47.75 -39.93 -51.05
C ALA A 646 -48.46 -40.13 -52.42
N ASN A 647 -49.47 -39.31 -52.76
CA ASN A 647 -50.24 -39.46 -54.00
C ASN A 647 -49.84 -38.45 -55.09
N PRO A 648 -49.25 -38.87 -56.23
CA PRO A 648 -48.69 -37.97 -57.25
C PRO A 648 -49.72 -37.12 -58.01
N ASP A 649 -51.01 -37.49 -58.01
CA ASP A 649 -52.02 -36.85 -58.87
C ASP A 649 -52.69 -35.60 -58.25
N ARG A 650 -52.46 -35.32 -56.96
CA ARG A 650 -53.10 -34.20 -56.22
C ARG A 650 -52.28 -32.91 -56.21
N LYS A 651 -51.99 -32.39 -57.41
CA LYS A 651 -51.07 -31.26 -57.65
C LYS A 651 -51.51 -29.92 -57.03
N ALA A 652 -52.81 -29.66 -56.95
CA ALA A 652 -53.35 -28.39 -56.41
C ALA A 652 -53.25 -28.31 -54.88
N GLU A 653 -53.50 -29.43 -54.19
CA GLU A 653 -53.39 -29.55 -52.73
C GLU A 653 -51.92 -29.43 -52.26
N ARG A 654 -50.97 -29.97 -53.04
CA ARG A 654 -49.51 -29.81 -52.79
C ARG A 654 -49.03 -28.36 -52.91
N LEU A 655 -49.64 -27.55 -53.77
CA LEU A 655 -49.29 -26.13 -53.95
C LEU A 655 -49.81 -25.27 -52.80
N LEU A 656 -51.01 -25.57 -52.28
CA LEU A 656 -51.55 -24.95 -51.07
C LEU A 656 -50.73 -25.30 -49.83
N LEU A 657 -50.30 -26.57 -49.71
CA LEU A 657 -49.46 -27.03 -48.61
C LEU A 657 -48.04 -26.43 -48.63
N ALA A 658 -47.45 -26.24 -49.83
CA ALA A 658 -46.15 -25.57 -49.98
C ALA A 658 -46.18 -24.07 -49.58
N ALA A 659 -47.33 -23.40 -49.78
CA ALA A 659 -47.54 -22.03 -49.32
C ALA A 659 -47.77 -21.97 -47.79
N PHE A 660 -48.40 -22.98 -47.20
CA PHE A 660 -48.63 -23.08 -45.75
C PHE A 660 -47.35 -23.45 -44.97
N LEU A 661 -46.46 -24.24 -45.57
CA LEU A 661 -45.18 -24.69 -44.98
C LEU A 661 -43.97 -23.80 -45.34
N GLY A 662 -44.17 -22.69 -46.04
CA GLY A 662 -43.10 -21.72 -46.32
C GLY A 662 -42.01 -22.18 -47.31
N ILE A 663 -42.31 -23.11 -48.23
CA ILE A 663 -41.34 -23.59 -49.22
C ILE A 663 -41.29 -22.64 -50.43
N ASP A 664 -40.09 -22.12 -50.77
CA ASP A 664 -39.89 -21.15 -51.87
C ASP A 664 -40.38 -21.71 -53.24
N PRO A 665 -41.35 -21.07 -53.91
CA PRO A 665 -41.89 -21.53 -55.19
C PRO A 665 -40.89 -21.49 -56.36
N ARG A 666 -39.70 -20.89 -56.19
CA ARG A 666 -38.67 -20.72 -57.23
C ARG A 666 -37.80 -21.96 -57.46
N LEU A 667 -37.94 -23.03 -56.67
CA LEU A 667 -37.17 -24.26 -56.88
C LEU A 667 -37.60 -25.00 -58.17
N SER A 668 -36.65 -25.40 -59.00
CA SER A 668 -36.94 -26.12 -60.27
C SER A 668 -37.63 -27.47 -60.02
N ALA A 669 -38.44 -27.96 -60.97
CA ALA A 669 -39.15 -29.24 -60.86
C ALA A 669 -38.20 -30.41 -60.50
N LYS A 670 -36.98 -30.43 -61.05
CA LYS A 670 -35.94 -31.44 -60.78
C LYS A 670 -35.39 -31.38 -59.35
N LYS A 671 -35.39 -30.21 -58.70
CA LYS A 671 -35.05 -30.06 -57.28
C LYS A 671 -36.21 -30.41 -56.34
N ARG A 672 -37.45 -30.42 -56.85
CA ARG A 672 -38.65 -30.85 -56.12
C ARG A 672 -38.87 -32.36 -56.14
N THR A 673 -38.42 -33.05 -57.19
CA THR A 673 -38.48 -34.53 -57.28
C THR A 673 -37.47 -35.24 -56.37
N ALA A 674 -36.43 -34.54 -55.89
CA ALA A 674 -35.50 -35.07 -54.90
C ALA A 674 -36.11 -35.19 -53.48
N PHE A 675 -37.38 -34.80 -53.31
CA PHE A 675 -38.10 -34.78 -52.04
C PHE A 675 -39.14 -35.92 -51.90
N THR A 676 -39.23 -36.84 -52.88
CA THR A 676 -40.08 -38.04 -52.82
C THR A 676 -39.32 -39.25 -52.28
N GLN A 677 -40.04 -40.18 -51.66
CA GLN A 677 -39.57 -41.35 -50.90
C GLN A 677 -38.45 -42.18 -51.59
N ASP A 678 -38.48 -42.33 -52.92
CA ASP A 678 -37.45 -43.08 -53.67
C ASP A 678 -36.09 -42.35 -53.80
N GLY A 679 -36.04 -41.03 -53.58
CA GLY A 679 -34.79 -40.24 -53.56
C GLY A 679 -34.03 -40.35 -52.23
N ILE A 680 -34.69 -40.81 -51.18
CA ILE A 680 -34.16 -40.93 -49.82
C ILE A 680 -33.34 -42.22 -49.68
N GLU A 681 -33.65 -43.27 -50.44
CA GLU A 681 -32.94 -44.56 -50.41
C GLU A 681 -31.58 -44.53 -51.13
N ALA A 682 -31.32 -43.59 -52.06
CA ALA A 682 -30.15 -43.64 -52.93
C ALA A 682 -28.93 -42.80 -52.46
N ASP A 683 -29.12 -41.69 -51.76
CA ASP A 683 -28.03 -40.71 -51.56
C ASP A 683 -27.84 -40.18 -50.13
N GLY A 684 -28.45 -40.80 -49.11
CA GLY A 684 -28.03 -40.65 -47.71
C GLY A 684 -27.83 -39.21 -47.19
N VAL A 685 -28.84 -38.33 -47.29
CA VAL A 685 -28.79 -36.98 -46.69
C VAL A 685 -30.02 -36.70 -45.84
N TRP A 686 -29.78 -36.39 -44.57
CA TRP A 686 -30.75 -35.82 -43.63
C TRP A 686 -30.54 -34.29 -43.51
N LYS A 687 -31.63 -33.53 -43.27
CA LYS A 687 -31.60 -32.13 -42.78
C LYS A 687 -32.74 -31.90 -41.78
N THR A 688 -32.47 -31.16 -40.71
CA THR A 688 -33.45 -30.66 -39.73
C THR A 688 -33.71 -29.15 -39.91
N SER A 689 -34.76 -28.62 -39.25
CA SER A 689 -35.31 -27.25 -39.33
C SER A 689 -34.45 -26.17 -38.66
N GLU A 690 -34.81 -24.90 -38.92
CA GLU A 690 -34.11 -23.67 -38.44
C GLU A 690 -34.03 -23.49 -36.91
N ASP A 691 -34.56 -24.42 -36.11
CA ASP A 691 -34.62 -24.37 -34.64
C ASP A 691 -33.63 -25.33 -33.93
N GLU A 692 -32.74 -26.00 -34.67
CA GLU A 692 -31.54 -26.70 -34.15
C GLU A 692 -31.77 -27.84 -33.11
N SER A 693 -32.71 -28.77 -33.35
CA SER A 693 -32.99 -29.91 -32.44
C SER A 693 -32.13 -31.19 -32.60
N GLY A 694 -30.95 -31.18 -33.27
CA GLY A 694 -29.94 -32.24 -33.08
C GLY A 694 -29.07 -32.70 -34.27
N LEU A 695 -27.78 -32.96 -33.95
CA LEU A 695 -26.64 -33.59 -34.68
C LEU A 695 -26.24 -33.05 -36.08
N MET A 696 -25.08 -32.37 -36.14
CA MET A 696 -24.47 -31.76 -37.35
C MET A 696 -23.57 -32.71 -38.18
N LEU A 697 -23.66 -32.58 -39.50
CA LEU A 697 -22.55 -32.73 -40.46
C LEU A 697 -22.37 -31.41 -41.24
N ILE A 698 -21.12 -30.97 -41.42
CA ILE A 698 -20.78 -29.67 -42.02
C ILE A 698 -21.03 -29.71 -43.55
N VAL A 699 -21.85 -28.78 -44.03
CA VAL A 699 -22.02 -28.48 -45.46
C VAL A 699 -21.55 -27.05 -45.69
N THR A 700 -20.75 -26.82 -46.73
CA THR A 700 -20.29 -25.46 -47.09
C THR A 700 -21.44 -24.65 -47.72
N PRO A 701 -21.35 -23.29 -47.78
CA PRO A 701 -22.43 -22.42 -48.25
C PRO A 701 -22.95 -22.70 -49.69
N ASP A 702 -22.17 -23.42 -50.49
CA ASP A 702 -22.46 -23.86 -51.85
C ASP A 702 -23.13 -25.25 -51.94
N GLY A 703 -23.42 -25.89 -50.79
CA GLY A 703 -24.19 -27.13 -50.72
C GLY A 703 -23.38 -28.40 -50.96
N VAL A 704 -22.05 -28.33 -50.87
CA VAL A 704 -21.17 -29.50 -51.03
C VAL A 704 -20.93 -30.16 -49.66
N PRO A 705 -21.24 -31.45 -49.47
CA PRO A 705 -20.97 -32.14 -48.21
C PRO A 705 -19.47 -32.35 -48.00
N VAL A 706 -18.96 -32.01 -46.81
CA VAL A 706 -17.56 -32.28 -46.42
C VAL A 706 -17.53 -33.47 -45.46
N PRO A 707 -16.85 -34.59 -45.79
CA PRO A 707 -16.81 -35.75 -44.92
C PRO A 707 -16.04 -35.45 -43.62
N VAL A 708 -16.57 -35.88 -42.47
CA VAL A 708 -15.87 -35.81 -41.17
C VAL A 708 -14.62 -36.68 -41.23
N ARG A 709 -13.47 -36.08 -40.98
CA ARG A 709 -12.17 -36.74 -40.99
C ARG A 709 -11.70 -36.97 -39.55
N GLY A 710 -11.14 -38.14 -39.28
CA GLY A 710 -10.48 -38.44 -37.99
C GLY A 710 -9.18 -37.65 -37.83
N ALA A 711 -8.54 -37.75 -36.65
CA ALA A 711 -7.29 -37.04 -36.34
C ALA A 711 -6.13 -37.34 -37.33
N ASN A 712 -6.22 -38.45 -38.07
CA ASN A 712 -5.28 -38.85 -39.13
C ASN A 712 -5.67 -38.32 -40.53
N GLY A 713 -6.71 -37.50 -40.65
CA GLY A 713 -7.19 -36.95 -41.92
C GLY A 713 -7.99 -37.93 -42.79
N ALA A 714 -8.28 -39.16 -42.36
CA ALA A 714 -9.08 -40.11 -43.12
C ALA A 714 -10.59 -39.87 -42.90
N ALA A 715 -11.40 -39.99 -43.95
CA ALA A 715 -12.86 -39.86 -43.87
C ALA A 715 -13.45 -41.01 -43.04
N ILE A 716 -14.21 -40.69 -42.00
CA ILE A 716 -14.88 -41.68 -41.16
C ILE A 716 -16.15 -42.12 -41.89
N LYS A 717 -16.28 -43.44 -42.14
CA LYS A 717 -17.48 -44.05 -42.72
C LYS A 717 -18.14 -44.92 -41.65
N LEU A 718 -19.34 -44.55 -41.20
CA LEU A 718 -20.17 -45.37 -40.32
C LEU A 718 -21.38 -45.87 -41.11
N SER A 719 -21.71 -47.14 -40.93
CA SER A 719 -22.92 -47.76 -41.49
C SER A 719 -24.15 -47.48 -40.61
N TRP A 720 -25.35 -47.63 -41.17
CA TRP A 720 -26.62 -47.43 -40.46
C TRP A 720 -26.74 -48.31 -39.21
N VAL A 721 -26.31 -49.57 -39.31
CA VAL A 721 -26.29 -50.53 -38.20
C VAL A 721 -25.38 -50.04 -37.05
N GLN A 722 -24.25 -49.41 -37.37
CA GLN A 722 -23.35 -48.85 -36.36
C GLN A 722 -23.92 -47.60 -35.67
N LEU A 723 -24.72 -46.81 -36.37
CA LEU A 723 -25.44 -45.67 -35.78
C LEU A 723 -26.59 -46.13 -34.88
N GLU A 724 -27.33 -47.16 -35.28
CA GLU A 724 -28.36 -47.79 -34.44
C GLU A 724 -27.77 -48.42 -33.18
N GLU A 725 -26.59 -49.05 -33.28
CA GLU A 725 -25.94 -49.69 -32.15
C GLU A 725 -25.35 -48.67 -31.15
N ILE A 726 -24.85 -47.53 -31.64
CA ILE A 726 -24.47 -46.37 -30.80
C ILE A 726 -25.72 -45.78 -30.11
N GLY A 727 -26.84 -45.67 -30.84
CA GLY A 727 -28.13 -45.28 -30.26
C GLY A 727 -28.54 -46.20 -29.12
N ARG A 728 -28.63 -47.51 -29.38
CA ARG A 728 -29.03 -48.51 -28.36
C ARG A 728 -28.11 -48.54 -27.15
N THR A 729 -26.79 -48.43 -27.32
CA THR A 729 -25.85 -48.41 -26.18
C THR A 729 -25.95 -47.13 -25.32
N VAL A 730 -26.43 -46.01 -25.87
CA VAL A 730 -26.71 -44.79 -25.09
C VAL A 730 -28.05 -44.87 -24.35
N PHE A 731 -29.05 -45.55 -24.92
CA PHE A 731 -30.39 -45.67 -24.35
C PHE A 731 -30.56 -46.81 -23.31
N ASP A 732 -29.77 -47.89 -23.39
CA ASP A 732 -29.87 -49.03 -22.45
C ASP A 732 -28.96 -48.94 -21.21
N ALA A 733 -28.19 -47.85 -21.05
CA ALA A 733 -27.31 -47.68 -19.89
C ALA A 733 -28.09 -47.19 -18.65
N PRO A 734 -27.94 -47.82 -17.47
CA PRO A 734 -28.55 -47.32 -16.23
C PRO A 734 -28.09 -45.89 -15.93
N ALA A 735 -29.02 -45.01 -15.55
CA ALA A 735 -28.84 -43.58 -15.30
C ALA A 735 -27.68 -43.20 -14.34
N ALA A 736 -27.07 -44.15 -13.63
CA ALA A 736 -25.95 -43.93 -12.73
C ALA A 736 -24.57 -43.76 -13.41
N ILE A 737 -24.40 -44.08 -14.70
CA ILE A 737 -23.06 -44.16 -15.35
C ILE A 737 -22.69 -42.93 -16.21
N LEU A 738 -23.61 -42.00 -16.46
CA LEU A 738 -23.35 -40.82 -17.29
C LEU A 738 -22.87 -39.60 -16.48
N ARG A 739 -21.62 -39.66 -15.99
CA ARG A 739 -20.83 -38.44 -15.67
C ARG A 739 -19.97 -38.07 -16.89
N LYS A 740 -19.93 -36.78 -17.25
CA LYS A 740 -19.19 -36.17 -18.39
C LYS A 740 -17.77 -36.71 -18.67
N LYS A 741 -17.08 -37.29 -17.69
CA LYS A 741 -15.75 -37.92 -17.85
C LYS A 741 -15.76 -39.26 -18.59
N ASN A 742 -16.85 -40.04 -18.54
CA ASN A 742 -16.88 -41.39 -19.12
C ASN A 742 -17.21 -41.42 -20.63
N VAL A 743 -17.99 -40.45 -21.12
CA VAL A 743 -18.29 -40.29 -22.56
C VAL A 743 -17.01 -40.01 -23.37
N LYS A 744 -16.07 -39.24 -22.79
CA LYS A 744 -14.77 -38.94 -23.39
C LYS A 744 -13.82 -40.14 -23.43
N LYS A 745 -13.99 -41.10 -22.51
CA LYS A 745 -13.19 -42.34 -22.45
C LYS A 745 -13.69 -43.36 -23.47
N LEU A 746 -15.01 -43.52 -23.59
CA LEU A 746 -15.63 -44.41 -24.59
C LEU A 746 -15.36 -43.95 -26.04
N LEU A 747 -15.36 -42.63 -26.28
CA LEU A 747 -14.97 -42.08 -27.60
C LEU A 747 -13.46 -42.18 -27.89
N GLY A 748 -12.63 -42.37 -26.87
CA GLY A 748 -11.17 -42.55 -27.01
C GLY A 748 -10.73 -44.00 -27.21
N GLU A 749 -11.57 -44.98 -26.87
CA GLU A 749 -11.30 -46.41 -27.08
C GLU A 749 -11.85 -46.93 -28.43
N ALA A 750 -12.67 -46.11 -29.12
CA ALA A 750 -13.21 -46.38 -30.46
C ALA A 750 -12.45 -45.64 -31.60
N GLN A 751 -11.44 -44.84 -31.27
CA GLN A 751 -10.45 -44.27 -32.21
C GLN A 751 -9.18 -45.10 -32.21
#